data_AF-A0A948NG25-F1
#
_entry.id   AF-A0A948NG25-F1
#
_cell.length_a   1.000
_cell.length_b   1.000
_cell.length_c   1.000
_cell.angle_alpha   90.00
_cell.angle_beta   90.00
_cell.angle_gamma   90.00
#
_symmetry.space_group_name_H-M   'P 1'
#
loop_
_entity.id
_entity.type
_entity.pdbx_description
1 polymer ?
#
loop_
_entity_poly.entity_id
_entity_poly.type
_entity_poly.pdbx_seq_one_letter_code
_entity_poly.pdbx_strand_id
1 'polypeptide(L)'
;MAAWVVALLALLYVGGLFLIANWGERHADDKLIRKYGGVIYSLALAVYCTSWTYYGAVGTAVTQGWDYIPIYLGPVLLFIFAQPFLFKLLYVTKKQNVTSIADFIAARYGKRKNIALLASLVCLVVVVPYIALQLKAVSSSYQVLLGGDFSDDAANWWQDSAFLSALAMAFFAILFGTRKLHLTEQSRGVMVAIAFESVVKLFALLTLGLAVYVFVLSDVGSVFSRFADHAIAQQDRNSYGVLEFITKTVLATTAVFLLPRQFHVAFVENVSHHHLRHARRWFSLYLFMVTIVVIPIAIGGMQLFPQALSSADSFVLKIPAQSGWDMLSVLVFIGGFSAATSMIIIATLALSTMISNDVIMPGLLRSSKRQGLPHDYSLLILLVRRSMVVLVMLLSYLYYRMFARNYELAETGLLAFALVIQLAPAVIGGLYWRRGNAWGVYLGLTTGCVLWFYTLMLPQLVSTGAIDSNIMQTGLFGWSWLVPTALFGTSLDSLSHGVLFSTGFNLLFYLAGSLFTQVSLQDRLQAVAFVKPNLPVNHQDTPARRIRIRNTDLKILLERFVGANRAAECLQEYGKKQQQSLQLDDYPSVGLVEHVERELAGVIGASSAAAMVNAVLEGRQLGFEDVVTLFDDTTQAIQFSRKILFSTLEHLSQGVSVVDRELKLVAWNKAYLEMFAYPEAMVRVGRPVADIVRFNAERGLCGPGSADEHVEKRIQHMQKGTAHVFQRVRPDGKVIEMRGNPIPGGGFVTSFTDISDHVQAVQALAEAKQHLEDRVQERTQTISEINHELLAEVRRRRETEQQLLQAKAEAEVANASKTRFLALASHDILQPLNAARLFTAALGGSKDVQQQQHIISQLDNSLKASEELISTLLEIAKLDDGKLTPDVQAVSLQELLSQLADEFGLLAQQKGLQFTVRPADYMVNTDATYLRRILQNMLSNAIKYTKQGRILLGCRKRGEQLLIQVWDSGPGIAEPDLLRIFEDFYRIDATAKGQQGVGLGLGVVNRMAKLLGHPLNVQSWPGKGSMFSISLPLVSATMRQSLPLPGHSAQRPVPGLSVVCIDDDAANLAALKVLLQQWQITDVACFYDDDSLMDYARTHPAPDVLLIDYQLGQQLDGLSLYNRVKLVWGAVHGILVSASPEAGLAMKAKQQGLMFLAKPIKPAALRASLSHLKMLKRAQQ
;
A
#
# COMPACT_ATOMS: atom_id res chain seq x y z
N MET A 1 28.91 -13.03 41.08
CA MET A 1 29.71 -12.02 40.35
C MET A 1 29.59 -10.67 41.06
N ALA A 2 30.58 -9.78 40.98
CA ALA A 2 30.48 -8.45 41.60
C ALA A 2 29.49 -7.54 40.84
N ALA A 3 28.70 -6.72 41.56
CA ALA A 3 27.64 -5.87 40.99
C ALA A 3 28.11 -4.88 39.92
N TRP A 4 29.30 -4.32 40.09
CA TRP A 4 29.87 -3.39 39.12
C TRP A 4 30.21 -4.06 37.78
N VAL A 5 30.51 -5.36 37.77
CA VAL A 5 30.83 -6.11 36.54
C VAL A 5 29.58 -6.28 35.69
N VAL A 6 28.46 -6.69 36.31
CA VAL A 6 27.17 -6.88 35.62
C VAL A 6 26.66 -5.54 35.08
N ALA A 7 26.76 -4.48 35.88
CA ALA A 7 26.39 -3.13 35.46
C ALA A 7 27.26 -2.61 34.30
N LEU A 8 28.58 -2.84 34.36
CA LEU A 8 29.51 -2.45 33.28
C LEU A 8 29.20 -3.21 31.98
N LEU A 9 28.95 -4.52 32.06
CA LEU A 9 28.59 -5.34 30.91
C LEU A 9 27.26 -4.89 30.28
N ALA A 10 26.25 -4.58 31.10
CA ALA A 10 24.99 -4.04 30.61
C ALA A 10 25.17 -2.68 29.91
N LEU A 11 26.01 -1.79 30.47
CA LEU A 11 26.30 -0.48 29.90
C LEU A 11 27.09 -0.60 28.59
N LEU A 12 28.11 -1.46 28.54
CA LEU A 12 28.87 -1.76 27.32
C LEU A 12 27.97 -2.36 26.23
N TYR A 13 27.05 -3.26 26.60
CA TYR A 13 26.11 -3.86 25.66
C TYR A 13 25.18 -2.80 25.05
N VAL A 14 24.56 -1.95 25.87
CA VAL A 14 23.68 -0.87 25.36
C VAL A 14 24.47 0.17 24.56
N GLY A 15 25.69 0.49 24.97
CA GLY A 15 26.61 1.33 24.19
C GLY A 15 26.95 0.71 22.83
N GLY A 16 27.18 -0.60 22.78
CA GLY A 16 27.39 -1.35 21.53
C GLY A 16 26.18 -1.30 20.61
N LEU A 17 24.97 -1.47 21.16
CA LEU A 17 23.73 -1.31 20.39
C LEU A 17 23.57 0.10 19.81
N PHE A 18 24.00 1.12 20.55
CA PHE A 18 24.00 2.49 20.06
C PHE A 18 24.96 2.68 18.88
N LEU A 19 26.16 2.09 18.96
CA LEU A 19 27.11 2.11 17.86
C LEU A 19 26.56 1.39 16.62
N ILE A 20 25.90 0.24 16.81
CA ILE A 20 25.25 -0.51 15.71
C ILE A 20 24.12 0.30 15.09
N ALA A 21 23.28 0.95 15.90
CA ALA A 21 22.21 1.81 15.41
C ALA A 21 22.77 2.97 14.58
N ASN A 22 23.78 3.68 15.11
CA ASN A 22 24.44 4.79 14.42
C ASN A 22 25.17 4.33 13.14
N TRP A 23 25.76 3.13 13.15
CA TRP A 23 26.38 2.53 11.97
C TRP A 23 25.35 2.19 10.89
N GLY A 24 24.23 1.56 11.27
CA GLY A 24 23.13 1.23 10.36
C GLY A 24 22.45 2.47 9.77
N GLU A 25 22.42 3.58 10.52
CA GLU A 25 21.95 4.88 10.04
C GLU A 25 22.89 5.46 8.96
N ARG A 26 24.21 5.45 9.21
CA ARG A 26 25.22 6.00 8.27
C ARG A 26 25.34 5.20 6.97
N HIS A 27 25.12 3.90 7.04
CA HIS A 27 25.21 2.99 5.89
C HIS A 27 23.83 2.62 5.33
N ALA A 28 22.81 3.44 5.59
CA ALA A 28 21.45 3.19 5.15
C ALA A 28 21.32 2.85 3.65
N ASP A 29 22.18 3.40 2.79
CA ASP A 29 22.16 3.20 1.35
C ASP A 29 23.10 2.10 0.82
N ASP A 30 23.78 1.38 1.71
CA ASP A 30 24.63 0.26 1.31
C ASP A 30 23.85 -0.88 0.65
N LYS A 31 24.47 -1.46 -0.38
CA LYS A 31 23.91 -2.60 -1.13
C LYS A 31 23.64 -3.82 -0.22
N LEU A 32 24.45 -4.01 0.82
CA LEU A 32 24.31 -5.13 1.77
C LEU A 32 23.05 -5.01 2.63
N ILE A 33 22.79 -3.84 3.22
CA ILE A 33 21.60 -3.61 4.06
C ILE A 33 20.32 -3.72 3.21
N ARG A 34 20.36 -3.25 1.96
CA ARG A 34 19.23 -3.44 1.03
C ARG A 34 19.02 -4.92 0.64
N LYS A 35 20.10 -5.69 0.42
CA LYS A 35 20.02 -7.12 0.07
C LYS A 35 19.44 -7.96 1.22
N TYR A 36 19.85 -7.69 2.46
CA TYR A 36 19.39 -8.44 3.64
C TYR A 36 18.23 -7.78 4.39
N GLY A 37 17.67 -6.68 3.87
CA GLY A 37 16.61 -5.90 4.52
C GLY A 37 15.38 -6.73 4.93
N GLY A 38 15.01 -7.74 4.14
CA GLY A 38 13.91 -8.65 4.49
C GLY A 38 14.18 -9.53 5.70
N VAL A 39 15.43 -9.98 5.90
CA VAL A 39 15.84 -10.78 7.06
C VAL A 39 15.97 -9.90 8.29
N ILE A 40 16.61 -8.73 8.16
CA ILE A 40 16.73 -7.72 9.22
C ILE A 40 15.34 -7.35 9.73
N TYR A 41 14.40 -7.06 8.83
CA TYR A 41 13.01 -6.79 9.18
C TYR A 41 12.35 -7.95 9.95
N SER A 42 12.56 -9.19 9.49
CA SER A 42 11.98 -10.38 10.13
C SER A 42 12.52 -10.60 11.55
N LEU A 43 13.81 -10.34 11.76
CA LEU A 43 14.44 -10.39 13.09
C LEU A 43 14.03 -9.20 13.96
N ALA A 44 13.81 -8.03 13.36
CA ALA A 44 13.32 -6.87 14.09
C ALA A 44 11.89 -7.08 14.63
N LEU A 45 11.02 -7.80 13.91
CA LEU A 45 9.71 -8.23 14.42
C LEU A 45 9.80 -9.09 15.69
N ALA A 46 10.94 -9.76 15.92
CA ALA A 46 11.18 -10.51 17.16
C ALA A 46 11.35 -9.64 18.41
N VAL A 47 11.20 -8.31 18.32
CA VAL A 47 10.84 -7.48 19.48
C VAL A 47 9.50 -7.85 20.12
N TYR A 48 8.70 -8.68 19.46
CA TYR A 48 7.60 -9.39 20.10
C TYR A 48 8.07 -10.31 21.24
N CYS A 49 9.26 -10.90 21.12
CA CYS A 49 9.86 -11.73 22.15
C CYS A 49 10.56 -10.87 23.21
N THR A 50 9.81 -10.57 24.27
CA THR A 50 10.20 -9.72 25.40
C THR A 50 10.77 -10.56 26.55
N SER A 51 11.16 -9.93 27.65
CA SER A 51 11.63 -10.68 28.84
C SER A 51 10.55 -11.59 29.41
N TRP A 52 9.26 -11.29 29.18
CA TRP A 52 8.17 -12.19 29.52
C TRP A 52 8.21 -13.49 28.72
N THR A 53 8.37 -13.43 27.40
CA THR A 53 8.53 -14.65 26.59
C THR A 53 9.85 -15.36 26.86
N TYR A 54 10.89 -14.62 27.25
CA TYR A 54 12.21 -15.17 27.51
C TYR A 54 12.27 -15.94 28.85
N TYR A 55 11.76 -15.33 29.93
CA TYR A 55 11.76 -15.91 31.29
C TYR A 55 10.41 -16.57 31.64
N GLY A 56 9.32 -15.84 31.46
CA GLY A 56 7.98 -16.28 31.86
C GLY A 56 7.40 -17.44 31.06
N ALA A 57 7.84 -17.66 29.81
CA ALA A 57 7.42 -18.83 29.05
C ALA A 57 7.89 -20.14 29.70
N VAL A 58 9.09 -20.13 30.31
CA VAL A 58 9.61 -21.29 31.05
C VAL A 58 8.83 -21.51 32.33
N GLY A 59 8.49 -20.44 33.07
CA GLY A 59 7.64 -20.58 34.25
C GLY A 59 6.25 -21.10 33.92
N THR A 60 5.60 -20.55 32.90
CA THR A 60 4.29 -21.01 32.41
C THR A 60 4.34 -22.48 31.95
N ALA A 61 5.42 -22.91 31.29
CA ALA A 61 5.60 -24.31 30.90
C ALA A 61 5.72 -25.25 32.11
N VAL A 62 6.31 -24.79 33.21
CA VAL A 62 6.46 -25.56 34.45
C VAL A 62 5.16 -25.59 35.26
N THR A 63 4.47 -24.46 35.41
CA THR A 63 3.28 -24.35 36.26
C THR A 63 1.99 -24.75 35.54
N GLN A 64 1.87 -24.45 34.25
CA GLN A 64 0.64 -24.60 33.45
C GLN A 64 0.80 -25.54 32.23
N GLY A 65 1.96 -26.16 32.04
CA GLY A 65 2.16 -27.18 31.00
C GLY A 65 2.11 -26.60 29.58
N TRP A 66 1.10 -26.96 28.77
CA TRP A 66 0.98 -26.55 27.36
C TRP A 66 0.60 -25.08 27.13
N ASP A 67 0.25 -24.35 28.20
CA ASP A 67 -0.35 -23.01 28.12
C ASP A 67 0.63 -21.88 27.71
N TYR A 68 1.94 -22.14 27.64
CA TYR A 68 2.91 -21.17 27.11
C TYR A 68 2.90 -21.08 25.57
N ILE A 69 2.40 -22.11 24.87
CA ILE A 69 2.41 -22.18 23.40
C ILE A 69 1.56 -21.10 22.69
N PRO A 70 0.32 -20.80 23.13
CA PRO A 70 -0.55 -19.79 22.52
C PRO A 70 0.12 -18.47 22.20
N ILE A 71 1.02 -17.99 23.07
CA ILE A 71 1.73 -16.71 22.93
C ILE A 71 2.61 -16.69 21.67
N TYR A 72 3.15 -17.84 21.26
CA TYR A 72 3.96 -18.01 20.05
C TYR A 72 3.11 -18.45 18.85
N LEU A 73 2.14 -19.34 19.09
CA LEU A 73 1.28 -19.91 18.06
C LEU A 73 0.44 -18.84 17.36
N GLY A 74 -0.14 -17.90 18.12
CA GLY A 74 -1.01 -16.85 17.57
C GLY A 74 -0.33 -16.03 16.46
N PRO A 75 0.86 -15.45 16.70
CA PRO A 75 1.65 -14.77 15.67
C PRO A 75 2.04 -15.67 14.50
N VAL A 76 2.45 -16.92 14.75
CA VAL A 76 2.81 -17.89 13.69
C VAL A 76 1.64 -18.09 12.73
N LEU A 77 0.43 -18.30 13.26
CA LEU A 77 -0.78 -18.46 12.46
C LEU A 77 -1.08 -17.21 11.63
N LEU A 78 -0.94 -16.01 12.21
CA LEU A 78 -1.16 -14.76 11.50
C LEU A 78 -0.21 -14.60 10.30
N PHE A 79 1.10 -14.79 10.51
CA PHE A 79 2.10 -14.56 9.47
C PHE A 79 2.10 -15.63 8.36
N ILE A 80 1.67 -16.85 8.68
CA ILE A 80 1.52 -17.95 7.72
C ILE A 80 0.23 -17.81 6.89
N PHE A 81 -0.92 -17.66 7.55
CA PHE A 81 -2.23 -17.76 6.90
C PHE A 81 -2.86 -16.41 6.54
N ALA A 82 -2.65 -15.36 7.36
CA ALA A 82 -3.29 -14.06 7.18
C ALA A 82 -2.45 -13.04 6.37
N GLN A 83 -1.60 -13.52 5.45
CA GLN A 83 -0.80 -12.64 4.59
C GLN A 83 -1.60 -11.59 3.82
N PRO A 84 -2.73 -11.92 3.16
CA PRO A 84 -3.53 -10.91 2.44
C PRO A 84 -4.00 -9.77 3.35
N PHE A 85 -4.33 -10.09 4.61
CA PHE A 85 -4.69 -9.10 5.62
C PHE A 85 -3.51 -8.20 5.98
N LEU A 86 -2.35 -8.76 6.32
CA LEU A 86 -1.14 -8.00 6.65
C LEU A 86 -0.69 -7.11 5.47
N PHE A 87 -0.77 -7.61 4.25
CA PHE A 87 -0.47 -6.83 3.05
C PHE A 87 -1.42 -5.66 2.88
N LYS A 88 -2.73 -5.88 3.07
CA LYS A 88 -3.73 -4.81 2.98
C LYS A 88 -3.50 -3.75 4.06
N LEU A 89 -3.25 -4.17 5.29
CA LEU A 89 -2.97 -3.28 6.42
C LEU A 89 -1.70 -2.45 6.16
N LEU A 90 -0.60 -3.07 5.70
CA LEU A 90 0.63 -2.36 5.33
C LEU A 90 0.39 -1.38 4.18
N TYR A 91 -0.30 -1.81 3.12
CA TYR A 91 -0.56 -0.97 1.96
C TYR A 91 -1.36 0.27 2.31
N VAL A 92 -2.43 0.12 3.10
CA VAL A 92 -3.26 1.24 3.57
C VAL A 92 -2.47 2.17 4.49
N THR A 93 -1.69 1.62 5.44
CA THR A 93 -0.83 2.40 6.33
C THR A 93 0.14 3.28 5.54
N LYS A 94 0.79 2.71 4.51
CA LYS A 94 1.73 3.46 3.64
C LYS A 94 1.03 4.47 2.75
N LYS A 95 -0.11 4.12 2.17
CA LYS A 95 -0.88 5.02 1.29
C LYS A 95 -1.42 6.23 2.06
N GLN A 96 -1.83 6.03 3.32
CA GLN A 96 -2.43 7.06 4.17
C GLN A 96 -1.41 7.76 5.09
N ASN A 97 -0.12 7.42 5.00
CA ASN A 97 0.97 7.96 5.85
C ASN A 97 0.65 7.90 7.34
N VAL A 98 0.07 6.78 7.74
CA VAL A 98 -0.28 6.52 9.13
C VAL A 98 1.00 6.38 9.95
N THR A 99 1.07 7.14 11.04
CA THR A 99 2.24 7.18 11.94
C THR A 99 2.07 6.32 13.20
N SER A 100 0.84 5.99 13.57
CA SER A 100 0.50 5.19 14.76
C SER A 100 -0.79 4.39 14.56
N ILE A 101 -1.09 3.45 15.47
CA ILE A 101 -2.34 2.69 15.43
C ILE A 101 -3.57 3.57 15.73
N ALA A 102 -3.43 4.59 16.58
CA ALA A 102 -4.51 5.56 16.82
C ALA A 102 -4.77 6.43 15.58
N ASP A 103 -3.70 6.84 14.91
CA ASP A 103 -3.78 7.59 13.64
C ASP A 103 -4.41 6.72 12.54
N PHE A 104 -4.14 5.41 12.51
CA PHE A 104 -4.79 4.47 11.59
C PHE A 104 -6.32 4.50 11.74
N ILE A 105 -6.78 4.35 12.99
CA ILE A 105 -8.21 4.34 13.32
C ILE A 105 -8.79 5.72 13.02
N ALA A 106 -8.16 6.79 13.48
CA ALA A 106 -8.65 8.16 13.26
C ALA A 106 -8.76 8.50 11.76
N ALA A 107 -7.75 8.16 10.95
CA ALA A 107 -7.74 8.39 9.51
C ALA A 107 -8.88 7.66 8.80
N ARG A 108 -9.19 6.43 9.22
CA ARG A 108 -10.32 5.65 8.68
C ARG A 108 -11.68 6.25 8.99
N TYR A 109 -11.87 6.77 10.21
CA TYR A 109 -13.15 7.23 10.74
C TYR A 109 -13.24 8.77 10.76
N GLY A 110 -12.92 9.38 9.62
CA GLY A 110 -13.18 10.80 9.37
C GLY A 110 -12.16 11.77 9.96
N LYS A 111 -10.92 11.32 10.22
CA LYS A 111 -9.83 12.11 10.82
C LYS A 111 -10.25 12.83 12.12
N ARG A 112 -11.17 12.23 12.89
CA ARG A 112 -11.70 12.83 14.12
C ARG A 112 -10.69 12.72 15.26
N LYS A 113 -10.32 13.87 15.83
CA LYS A 113 -9.32 13.99 16.91
C LYS A 113 -9.68 13.17 18.16
N ASN A 114 -10.95 13.14 18.53
CA ASN A 114 -11.39 12.41 19.73
C ASN A 114 -11.22 10.89 19.61
N ILE A 115 -11.24 10.32 18.40
CA ILE A 115 -10.96 8.88 18.19
C ILE A 115 -9.48 8.61 18.42
N ALA A 116 -8.61 9.45 17.86
CA ALA A 116 -7.17 9.36 18.05
C ALA A 116 -6.81 9.47 19.54
N LEU A 117 -7.42 10.43 20.25
CA LEU A 117 -7.28 10.61 21.70
C LEU A 117 -7.69 9.35 22.48
N LEU A 118 -8.88 8.81 22.20
CA LEU A 118 -9.41 7.64 22.90
C LEU A 118 -8.51 6.41 22.69
N ALA A 119 -8.14 6.12 21.44
CA ALA A 119 -7.22 5.03 21.12
C ALA A 119 -5.83 5.24 21.77
N SER A 120 -5.34 6.48 21.82
CA SER A 120 -4.09 6.84 22.50
C SER A 120 -4.10 6.58 23.99
N LEU A 121 -5.19 6.92 24.66
CA LEU A 121 -5.34 6.68 26.08
C LEU A 121 -5.45 5.18 26.38
N VAL A 122 -6.18 4.41 25.57
CA VAL A 122 -6.23 2.95 25.69
C VAL A 122 -4.83 2.34 25.55
N CYS A 123 -4.07 2.75 24.54
CA CYS A 123 -2.69 2.28 24.36
C CYS A 123 -1.76 2.68 25.51
N LEU A 124 -1.95 3.85 26.14
CA LEU A 124 -1.20 4.24 27.35
C LEU A 124 -1.47 3.26 28.50
N VAL A 125 -2.75 2.96 28.75
CA VAL A 125 -3.16 2.01 29.82
C VAL A 125 -2.64 0.59 29.53
N VAL A 126 -2.51 0.19 28.27
CA VAL A 126 -1.89 -1.09 27.88
C VAL A 126 -0.39 -1.11 28.16
N VAL A 127 0.32 -0.07 27.73
CA VAL A 127 1.79 -0.07 27.69
C VAL A 127 2.39 0.05 29.09
N VAL A 128 1.74 0.79 30.01
CA VAL A 128 2.26 1.01 31.37
C VAL A 128 2.44 -0.29 32.19
N PRO A 129 1.41 -1.14 32.39
CA PRO A 129 1.58 -2.44 33.05
C PRO A 129 2.59 -3.34 32.34
N TYR A 130 2.63 -3.23 31.02
CA TYR A 130 3.47 -4.08 30.20
C TYR A 130 4.96 -3.68 30.27
N ILE A 131 5.28 -2.39 30.44
CA ILE A 131 6.63 -1.90 30.78
C ILE A 131 6.99 -2.26 32.22
N ALA A 132 6.05 -2.11 33.16
CA ALA A 132 6.26 -2.48 34.56
C ALA A 132 6.68 -3.95 34.71
N LEU A 133 6.12 -4.83 33.87
CA LEU A 133 6.51 -6.23 33.77
C LEU A 133 7.99 -6.42 33.36
N GLN A 134 8.49 -5.59 32.44
CA GLN A 134 9.90 -5.66 32.04
C GLN A 134 10.82 -5.15 33.15
N LEU A 135 10.41 -4.11 33.88
CA LEU A 135 11.14 -3.64 35.05
C LEU A 135 11.25 -4.73 36.13
N LYS A 136 10.16 -5.48 36.37
CA LYS A 136 10.17 -6.66 37.24
C LYS A 136 11.18 -7.70 36.77
N ALA A 137 11.13 -8.08 35.49
CA ALA A 137 12.03 -9.09 34.92
C ALA A 137 13.52 -8.69 35.06
N VAL A 138 13.84 -7.42 34.77
CA VAL A 138 15.21 -6.89 34.91
C VAL A 138 15.63 -6.86 36.38
N SER A 139 14.77 -6.37 37.28
CA SER A 139 15.05 -6.33 38.72
C SER A 139 15.32 -7.73 39.29
N SER A 140 14.44 -8.70 39.00
CA SER A 140 14.62 -10.08 39.43
C SER A 140 15.88 -10.73 38.83
N SER A 141 16.26 -10.37 37.60
CA SER A 141 17.49 -10.87 36.98
C SER A 141 18.75 -10.40 37.73
N TYR A 142 18.79 -9.13 38.17
CA TYR A 142 19.87 -8.61 39.00
C TYR A 142 19.96 -9.33 40.34
N GLN A 143 18.81 -9.57 41.00
CA GLN A 143 18.78 -10.27 42.29
C GLN A 143 19.39 -11.69 42.20
N VAL A 144 19.11 -12.42 41.12
CA VAL A 144 19.63 -13.79 40.92
C VAL A 144 21.16 -13.80 40.70
N LEU A 145 21.72 -12.79 40.03
CA LEU A 145 23.16 -12.74 39.69
C LEU A 145 24.03 -12.12 40.77
N LEU A 146 23.48 -11.16 41.52
CA LEU A 146 24.19 -10.39 42.53
C LEU A 146 24.08 -10.99 43.93
N GLY A 147 23.09 -11.86 44.15
CA GLY A 147 22.91 -12.59 45.41
C GLY A 147 22.54 -11.66 46.56
N GLY A 148 21.24 -11.42 46.77
CA GLY A 148 20.66 -10.86 48.02
C GLY A 148 21.00 -9.41 48.41
N ASP A 149 22.14 -8.85 47.98
CA ASP A 149 22.62 -7.51 48.37
C ASP A 149 21.71 -6.36 47.91
N PHE A 150 20.86 -6.61 46.90
CA PHE A 150 19.79 -5.71 46.47
C PHE A 150 18.45 -6.37 46.80
N SER A 151 17.84 -5.96 47.92
CA SER A 151 16.51 -6.44 48.33
C SER A 151 15.44 -5.42 47.91
N ASP A 152 14.30 -5.92 47.40
CA ASP A 152 13.13 -5.09 47.05
C ASP A 152 12.47 -4.41 48.28
N ASP A 153 12.92 -4.74 49.50
CA ASP A 153 12.48 -4.13 50.76
C ASP A 153 13.44 -3.04 51.29
N ALA A 154 14.46 -2.66 50.51
CA ALA A 154 15.34 -1.57 50.91
C ALA A 154 14.56 -0.25 51.06
N ALA A 155 14.54 0.31 52.28
CA ALA A 155 13.88 1.59 52.58
C ALA A 155 14.46 2.79 51.80
N ASN A 156 15.66 2.63 51.23
CA ASN A 156 16.36 3.67 50.49
C ASN A 156 16.16 3.53 48.98
N TRP A 157 15.66 4.59 48.34
CA TRP A 157 15.36 4.67 46.90
C TRP A 157 16.56 4.37 45.97
N TRP A 158 17.80 4.55 46.43
CA TRP A 158 19.01 4.23 45.65
C TRP A 158 19.40 2.75 45.64
N GLN A 159 18.79 1.93 46.51
CA GLN A 159 19.00 0.47 46.58
C GLN A 159 17.92 -0.30 45.83
N ASP A 160 16.86 0.38 45.37
CA ASP A 160 15.79 -0.20 44.55
C ASP A 160 16.30 -0.43 43.12
N SER A 161 16.57 -1.70 42.79
CA SER A 161 17.04 -2.11 41.46
C SER A 161 16.03 -1.83 40.35
N ALA A 162 14.72 -1.84 40.64
CA ALA A 162 13.71 -1.50 39.65
C ALA A 162 13.68 0.00 39.36
N PHE A 163 13.86 0.86 40.39
CA PHE A 163 13.96 2.30 40.21
C PHE A 163 15.20 2.70 39.39
N LEU A 164 16.36 2.15 39.73
CA LEU A 164 17.61 2.38 38.97
C LEU A 164 17.48 1.90 37.53
N SER A 165 16.87 0.73 37.31
CA SER A 165 16.59 0.21 35.98
C SER A 165 15.66 1.14 35.19
N ALA A 166 14.60 1.65 35.81
CA ALA A 166 13.69 2.59 35.18
C ALA A 166 14.39 3.90 34.76
N LEU A 167 15.26 4.45 35.61
CA LEU A 167 16.02 5.66 35.31
C LEU A 167 17.03 5.44 34.18
N ALA A 168 17.78 4.33 34.20
CA ALA A 168 18.70 3.95 33.13
C ALA A 168 17.97 3.76 31.80
N MET A 169 16.85 3.03 31.81
CA MET A 169 16.03 2.80 30.61
C MET A 169 15.39 4.08 30.07
N ALA A 170 14.95 5.00 30.94
CA ALA A 170 14.44 6.31 30.53
C ALA A 170 15.52 7.15 29.86
N PHE A 171 16.73 7.18 30.42
CA PHE A 171 17.88 7.87 29.83
C PHE A 171 18.21 7.32 28.44
N PHE A 172 18.28 5.99 28.28
CA PHE A 172 18.51 5.36 26.98
C PHE A 172 17.37 5.61 26.00
N ALA A 173 16.11 5.49 26.43
CA ALA A 173 14.96 5.78 25.57
C ALA A 173 14.96 7.23 25.06
N ILE A 174 15.38 8.20 25.87
CA ILE A 174 15.54 9.60 25.45
C ILE A 174 16.68 9.73 24.42
N LEU A 175 17.83 9.12 24.70
CA LEU A 175 19.03 9.20 23.88
C LEU A 175 18.85 8.56 22.50
N PHE A 176 18.14 7.43 22.42
CA PHE A 176 17.81 6.74 21.17
C PHE A 176 16.59 7.33 20.47
N GLY A 177 15.52 7.63 21.21
CA GLY A 177 14.19 7.89 20.65
C GLY A 177 13.89 9.35 20.29
N THR A 178 14.54 10.34 20.92
CA THR A 178 14.17 11.76 20.77
C THR A 178 15.29 12.63 20.16
N ARG A 179 16.18 12.02 19.38
CA ARG A 179 17.33 12.70 18.75
C ARG A 179 16.97 13.38 17.43
N LYS A 180 15.95 12.91 16.71
CA LYS A 180 15.46 13.49 15.45
C LYS A 180 14.04 14.04 15.61
N LEU A 181 13.78 15.17 14.96
CA LEU A 181 12.50 15.87 15.00
C LEU A 181 11.43 15.19 14.12
N HIS A 182 11.85 14.68 12.96
CA HIS A 182 11.01 13.96 12.02
C HIS A 182 11.09 12.46 12.23
N LEU A 183 9.92 11.81 12.27
CA LEU A 183 9.77 10.35 12.35
C LEU A 183 9.39 9.73 11.00
N THR A 184 9.23 10.54 9.95
CA THR A 184 9.03 10.06 8.57
C THR A 184 10.34 9.58 7.92
N GLU A 185 11.49 9.95 8.47
CA GLU A 185 12.74 9.24 8.18
C GLU A 185 12.72 7.91 8.92
N GLN A 186 12.45 6.83 8.17
CA GLN A 186 12.54 5.47 8.66
C GLN A 186 13.91 5.25 9.31
N SER A 187 13.90 4.90 10.60
CA SER A 187 15.11 4.77 11.40
C SER A 187 15.76 3.41 11.12
N ARG A 188 16.37 3.27 9.92
CA ARG A 188 17.02 2.02 9.48
C ARG A 188 18.05 1.53 10.51
N GLY A 189 18.72 2.45 11.19
CA GLY A 189 19.64 2.15 12.29
C GLY A 189 18.97 1.42 13.45
N VAL A 190 17.81 1.90 13.91
CA VAL A 190 17.06 1.29 15.02
C VAL A 190 16.61 -0.12 14.64
N MET A 191 16.12 -0.33 13.42
CA MET A 191 15.72 -1.67 12.94
C MET A 191 16.88 -2.67 12.92
N VAL A 192 18.09 -2.24 12.55
CA VAL A 192 19.29 -3.08 12.57
C VAL A 192 19.71 -3.44 13.99
N ALA A 193 19.68 -2.48 14.93
CA ALA A 193 19.99 -2.73 16.33
C ALA A 193 19.03 -3.75 16.96
N ILE A 194 17.73 -3.61 16.69
CA ILE A 194 16.71 -4.56 17.17
C ILE A 194 16.93 -5.95 16.58
N ALA A 195 17.23 -6.03 15.28
CA ALA A 195 17.49 -7.32 14.64
C ALA A 195 18.71 -8.02 15.27
N PHE A 196 19.79 -7.28 15.55
CA PHE A 196 20.96 -7.80 16.24
C PHE A 196 20.63 -8.30 17.65
N GLU A 197 19.86 -7.53 18.42
CA GLU A 197 19.39 -7.96 19.73
C GLU A 197 18.60 -9.27 19.69
N SER A 198 17.69 -9.42 18.72
CA SER A 198 16.91 -10.66 18.54
C SER A 198 17.81 -11.87 18.27
N VAL A 199 18.90 -11.69 17.53
CA VAL A 199 19.90 -12.76 17.32
C VAL A 199 20.57 -13.12 18.64
N VAL A 200 20.97 -12.14 19.45
CA VAL A 200 21.58 -12.38 20.77
C VAL A 200 20.62 -13.14 21.70
N LYS A 201 19.33 -12.76 21.73
CA LYS A 201 18.29 -13.44 22.51
C LYS A 201 18.16 -14.90 22.13
N LEU A 202 17.96 -15.17 20.84
CA LEU A 202 17.76 -16.52 20.34
C LEU A 202 19.01 -17.38 20.56
N PHE A 203 20.20 -16.84 20.29
CA PHE A 203 21.46 -17.52 20.52
C PHE A 203 21.63 -17.90 22.00
N ALA A 204 21.45 -16.95 22.91
CA ALA A 204 21.56 -17.20 24.35
C ALA A 204 20.61 -18.30 24.83
N LEU A 205 19.34 -18.28 24.38
CA LEU A 205 18.35 -19.27 24.76
C LEU A 205 18.67 -20.65 24.17
N LEU A 206 19.05 -20.72 22.89
CA LEU A 206 19.44 -21.97 22.22
C LEU A 206 20.66 -22.61 22.88
N THR A 207 21.68 -21.81 23.19
CA THR A 207 22.88 -22.30 23.88
C THR A 207 22.54 -22.85 25.26
N LEU A 208 21.67 -22.15 26.02
CA LEU A 208 21.21 -22.66 27.31
C LEU A 208 20.40 -23.95 27.16
N GLY A 209 19.41 -23.99 26.26
CA GLY A 209 18.59 -25.18 26.05
C GLY A 209 19.42 -26.39 25.62
N LEU A 210 20.42 -26.19 24.75
CA LEU A 210 21.36 -27.24 24.35
C LEU A 210 22.25 -27.68 25.53
N ALA A 211 22.77 -26.74 26.33
CA ALA A 211 23.59 -27.07 27.49
C ALA A 211 22.80 -27.86 28.55
N VAL A 212 21.55 -27.46 28.82
CA VAL A 212 20.66 -28.22 29.72
C VAL A 212 20.37 -29.60 29.15
N TYR A 213 20.09 -29.68 27.85
CA TYR A 213 19.83 -30.95 27.19
C TYR A 213 21.02 -31.92 27.23
N VAL A 214 22.26 -31.42 27.09
CA VAL A 214 23.46 -32.27 27.05
C VAL A 214 24.01 -32.59 28.44
N PHE A 215 24.03 -31.62 29.36
CA PHE A 215 24.75 -31.74 30.63
C PHE A 215 23.85 -31.96 31.85
N VAL A 216 22.57 -31.61 31.78
CA VAL A 216 21.62 -31.79 32.90
C VAL A 216 20.70 -32.98 32.65
N LEU A 217 20.19 -33.11 31.43
CA LEU A 217 19.28 -34.19 31.05
C LEU A 217 20.09 -35.41 30.58
N SER A 218 20.01 -36.51 31.32
CA SER A 218 20.81 -37.72 31.07
C SER A 218 20.22 -38.66 30.01
N ASP A 219 18.97 -38.44 29.56
CA ASP A 219 18.28 -39.32 28.62
C ASP A 219 17.58 -38.54 27.49
N VAL A 220 18.13 -38.66 26.29
CA VAL A 220 17.88 -37.84 25.09
C VAL A 220 16.50 -38.10 24.49
N GLY A 221 15.99 -39.34 24.57
CA GLY A 221 14.75 -39.77 23.93
C GLY A 221 13.48 -39.47 24.73
N SER A 222 13.59 -39.21 26.05
CA SER A 222 12.43 -39.11 26.95
C SER A 222 12.07 -37.68 27.38
N VAL A 223 12.78 -36.64 26.93
CA VAL A 223 12.51 -35.25 27.37
C VAL A 223 11.12 -34.78 26.97
N PHE A 224 10.71 -35.02 25.73
CA PHE A 224 9.38 -34.63 25.24
C PHE A 224 8.28 -35.45 25.91
N SER A 225 8.47 -36.75 26.11
CA SER A 225 7.47 -37.58 26.80
C SER A 225 7.31 -37.17 28.26
N ARG A 226 8.42 -36.94 29.00
CA ARG A 226 8.37 -36.42 30.38
C ARG A 226 7.65 -35.07 30.47
N PHE A 227 7.89 -34.18 29.51
CA PHE A 227 7.16 -32.91 29.46
C PHE A 227 5.68 -33.11 29.16
N ALA A 228 5.34 -33.99 28.21
CA ALA A 228 3.95 -34.30 27.89
C ALA A 228 3.21 -34.88 29.10
N ASP A 229 3.81 -35.84 29.81
CA ASP A 229 3.26 -36.43 31.02
C ASP A 229 3.04 -35.38 32.12
N HIS A 230 4.03 -34.50 32.33
CA HIS A 230 3.91 -33.38 33.27
C HIS A 230 2.79 -32.41 32.88
N ALA A 231 2.71 -32.06 31.60
CA ALA A 231 1.71 -31.13 31.11
C ALA A 231 0.29 -31.70 31.21
N ILE A 232 0.11 -33.00 30.95
CA ILE A 232 -1.17 -33.71 31.14
C ILE A 232 -1.54 -33.72 32.64
N ALA A 233 -0.59 -34.03 33.52
CA ALA A 233 -0.83 -34.01 34.97
C ALA A 233 -1.24 -32.62 35.50
N GLN A 234 -0.68 -31.55 34.95
CA GLN A 234 -1.11 -30.18 35.27
C GLN A 234 -2.48 -29.83 34.69
N GLN A 235 -2.82 -30.37 33.52
CA GLN A 235 -4.12 -30.19 32.88
C GLN A 235 -5.27 -30.78 33.70
N ASP A 236 -5.08 -31.99 34.22
CA ASP A 236 -6.06 -32.66 35.08
C ASP A 236 -6.26 -31.95 36.42
N ARG A 237 -5.20 -31.36 36.99
CA ARG A 237 -5.26 -30.66 38.29
C ARG A 237 -6.05 -29.35 38.25
N ASN A 238 -5.89 -28.57 37.19
CA ASN A 238 -6.42 -27.20 37.12
C ASN A 238 -7.70 -27.06 36.28
N SER A 239 -8.25 -28.17 35.75
CA SER A 239 -9.45 -28.16 34.88
C SER A 239 -9.33 -27.18 33.70
N TYR A 240 -8.15 -27.15 33.05
CA TYR A 240 -7.90 -26.19 31.98
C TYR A 240 -8.81 -26.45 30.77
N GLY A 241 -9.53 -25.41 30.37
CA GLY A 241 -10.45 -25.45 29.24
C GLY A 241 -9.73 -25.21 27.91
N VAL A 242 -10.10 -25.99 26.88
CA VAL A 242 -9.71 -25.72 25.48
C VAL A 242 -10.03 -24.28 25.06
N LEU A 243 -11.08 -23.70 25.65
CA LEU A 243 -11.48 -22.31 25.41
C LEU A 243 -10.39 -21.31 25.86
N GLU A 244 -9.77 -21.51 27.02
CA GLU A 244 -8.73 -20.62 27.54
C GLU A 244 -7.51 -20.57 26.60
N PHE A 245 -7.08 -21.75 26.12
CA PHE A 245 -6.01 -21.87 25.13
C PHE A 245 -6.34 -21.13 23.82
N ILE A 246 -7.59 -21.26 23.33
CA ILE A 246 -8.07 -20.54 22.15
C ILE A 246 -8.08 -19.03 22.41
N THR A 247 -8.59 -18.59 23.56
CA THR A 247 -8.61 -17.18 23.97
C THR A 247 -7.20 -16.60 23.96
N LYS A 248 -6.23 -17.24 24.62
CA LYS A 248 -4.82 -16.79 24.64
C LYS A 248 -4.22 -16.74 23.25
N THR A 249 -4.55 -17.70 22.38
CA THR A 249 -4.08 -17.73 20.99
C THR A 249 -4.63 -16.53 20.21
N VAL A 250 -5.93 -16.23 20.33
CA VAL A 250 -6.57 -15.09 19.67
C VAL A 250 -6.01 -13.76 20.19
N LEU A 251 -5.79 -13.65 21.50
CA LEU A 251 -5.13 -12.48 22.11
C LEU A 251 -3.72 -12.28 21.53
N ALA A 252 -2.91 -13.33 21.45
CA ALA A 252 -1.56 -13.26 20.89
C ALA A 252 -1.56 -12.92 19.38
N THR A 253 -2.47 -13.52 18.60
CA THR A 253 -2.67 -13.21 17.17
C THR A 253 -3.02 -11.73 16.95
N THR A 254 -3.86 -11.14 17.80
CA THR A 254 -4.27 -9.74 17.66
C THR A 254 -3.23 -8.78 18.21
N ALA A 255 -2.58 -9.11 19.32
CA ALA A 255 -1.54 -8.31 19.95
C ALA A 255 -0.35 -8.03 19.01
N VAL A 256 0.06 -9.00 18.19
CA VAL A 256 1.25 -8.84 17.31
C VAL A 256 1.09 -7.75 16.24
N PHE A 257 -0.13 -7.29 15.95
CA PHE A 257 -0.32 -6.18 15.01
C PHE A 257 -1.04 -4.97 15.63
N LEU A 258 -1.69 -5.10 16.79
CA LEU A 258 -2.37 -3.99 17.46
C LEU A 258 -1.54 -3.30 18.55
N LEU A 259 -0.54 -3.99 19.13
CA LEU A 259 0.34 -3.36 20.10
C LEU A 259 1.07 -2.17 19.45
N PRO A 260 1.10 -0.98 20.07
CA PRO A 260 1.69 0.22 19.47
C PRO A 260 3.11 0.01 18.95
N ARG A 261 3.96 -0.67 19.75
CA ARG A 261 5.34 -1.00 19.34
C ARG A 261 5.40 -1.93 18.14
N GLN A 262 4.52 -2.93 18.09
CA GLN A 262 4.51 -3.92 17.02
C GLN A 262 3.96 -3.29 15.74
N PHE A 263 2.89 -2.50 15.85
CA PHE A 263 2.35 -1.76 14.71
C PHE A 263 3.40 -0.81 14.12
N HIS A 264 4.17 -0.12 14.97
CA HIS A 264 5.26 0.74 14.55
C HIS A 264 6.34 -0.03 13.77
N VAL A 265 6.89 -1.11 14.34
CA VAL A 265 7.95 -1.91 13.71
C VAL A 265 7.45 -2.63 12.44
N ALA A 266 6.24 -3.19 12.46
CA ALA A 266 5.71 -3.98 11.36
C ALA A 266 5.22 -3.14 10.17
N PHE A 267 4.62 -1.97 10.42
CA PHE A 267 3.97 -1.20 9.37
C PHE A 267 4.57 0.19 9.17
N VAL A 268 4.89 0.92 10.24
CA VAL A 268 5.42 2.29 10.12
C VAL A 268 6.86 2.27 9.61
N GLU A 269 7.73 1.44 10.18
CA GLU A 269 9.16 1.34 9.82
C GLU A 269 9.44 0.48 8.56
N ASN A 270 8.41 -0.16 8.01
CA ASN A 270 8.59 -1.06 6.87
C ASN A 270 8.89 -0.31 5.56
N VAL A 271 10.04 -0.58 4.94
CA VAL A 271 10.50 0.09 3.72
C VAL A 271 9.98 -0.56 2.44
N SER A 272 9.66 -1.86 2.47
CA SER A 272 9.35 -2.64 1.27
C SER A 272 8.25 -3.66 1.52
N HIS A 273 7.28 -3.70 0.61
CA HIS A 273 6.20 -4.69 0.64
C HIS A 273 6.70 -6.14 0.57
N HIS A 274 7.90 -6.40 0.02
CA HIS A 274 8.49 -7.74 0.01
C HIS A 274 8.88 -8.26 1.40
N HIS A 275 9.10 -7.38 2.38
CA HIS A 275 9.55 -7.76 3.73
C HIS A 275 8.54 -8.67 4.46
N LEU A 276 7.23 -8.49 4.25
CA LEU A 276 6.20 -9.36 4.84
C LEU A 276 6.30 -10.83 4.38
N ARG A 277 6.77 -11.07 3.15
CA ARG A 277 6.99 -12.45 2.65
C ARG A 277 8.16 -13.12 3.33
N HIS A 278 9.20 -12.35 3.67
CA HIS A 278 10.34 -12.85 4.45
C HIS A 278 9.93 -13.15 5.89
N ALA A 279 9.13 -12.27 6.51
CA ALA A 279 8.64 -12.46 7.87
C ALA A 279 7.87 -13.77 8.02
N ARG A 280 7.03 -14.14 7.05
CA ARG A 280 6.34 -15.44 7.03
C ARG A 280 7.26 -16.64 7.27
N ARG A 281 8.49 -16.60 6.74
CA ARG A 281 9.46 -17.69 6.89
C ARG A 281 10.31 -17.50 8.13
N TRP A 282 11.01 -16.36 8.23
CA TRP A 282 12.06 -16.17 9.22
C TRP A 282 11.54 -15.81 10.60
N PHE A 283 10.49 -14.98 10.69
CA PHE A 283 9.89 -14.63 11.98
C PHE A 283 9.13 -15.83 12.57
N SER A 284 8.38 -16.58 11.75
CA SER A 284 7.72 -17.81 12.19
C SER A 284 8.73 -18.88 12.63
N LEU A 285 9.85 -19.05 11.91
CA LEU A 285 10.92 -19.97 12.31
C LEU A 285 11.56 -19.54 13.64
N TYR A 286 11.78 -18.25 13.84
CA TYR A 286 12.29 -17.71 15.11
C TYR A 286 11.38 -18.11 16.28
N LEU A 287 10.07 -17.88 16.18
CA LEU A 287 9.12 -18.21 17.24
C LEU A 287 9.04 -19.73 17.49
N PHE A 288 9.09 -20.53 16.42
CA PHE A 288 9.13 -21.98 16.53
C PHE A 288 10.36 -22.49 17.28
N MET A 289 11.55 -21.96 16.97
CA MET A 289 12.79 -22.31 17.68
C MET A 289 12.70 -21.95 19.17
N VAL A 290 12.21 -20.75 19.52
CA VAL A 290 12.02 -20.36 20.93
C VAL A 290 11.06 -21.31 21.64
N THR A 291 9.95 -21.68 20.98
CA THR A 291 8.93 -22.57 21.57
C THR A 291 9.51 -23.94 21.93
N ILE A 292 10.31 -24.55 21.05
CA ILE A 292 10.91 -25.86 21.31
C ILE A 292 11.94 -25.81 22.43
N VAL A 293 12.76 -24.76 22.47
CA VAL A 293 13.87 -24.62 23.42
C VAL A 293 13.40 -24.49 24.88
N VAL A 294 12.18 -24.00 25.09
CA VAL A 294 11.60 -23.88 26.44
C VAL A 294 11.46 -25.25 27.13
N ILE A 295 11.14 -26.32 26.38
CA ILE A 295 10.89 -27.67 26.92
C ILE A 295 12.08 -28.23 27.70
N PRO A 296 13.29 -28.36 27.13
CA PRO A 296 14.44 -28.89 27.88
C PRO A 296 14.81 -28.02 29.08
N ILE A 297 14.67 -26.69 28.98
CA ILE A 297 14.94 -25.76 30.09
C ILE A 297 13.95 -25.98 31.24
N ALA A 298 12.66 -26.12 30.93
CA ALA A 298 11.61 -26.37 31.91
C ALA A 298 11.84 -27.69 32.67
N ILE A 299 12.10 -28.78 31.93
CA ILE A 299 12.35 -30.11 32.52
C ILE A 299 13.63 -30.12 33.36
N GLY A 300 14.73 -29.54 32.83
CA GLY A 300 15.99 -29.43 33.57
C GLY A 300 15.84 -28.60 34.85
N GLY A 301 15.07 -27.51 34.79
CA GLY A 301 14.74 -26.69 35.95
C GLY A 301 13.93 -27.44 37.00
N MET A 302 12.91 -28.21 36.61
CA MET A 302 12.13 -29.04 37.53
C MET A 302 12.97 -30.13 38.20
N GLN A 303 13.93 -30.71 37.47
CA GLN A 303 14.84 -31.72 38.00
C GLN A 303 15.84 -31.14 39.00
N LEU A 304 16.39 -29.96 38.72
CA LEU A 304 17.37 -29.30 39.59
C LEU A 304 16.73 -28.59 40.79
N PHE A 305 15.52 -28.07 40.63
CA PHE A 305 14.84 -27.22 41.62
C PHE A 305 13.40 -27.67 41.94
N PRO A 306 13.18 -28.91 42.42
CA PRO A 306 11.83 -29.44 42.67
C PRO A 306 11.06 -28.66 43.75
N GLN A 307 11.75 -27.96 44.65
CA GLN A 307 11.13 -27.16 45.71
C GLN A 307 10.84 -25.69 45.33
N ALA A 308 11.33 -25.23 44.17
CA ALA A 308 11.27 -23.80 43.78
C ALA A 308 10.39 -23.54 42.55
N LEU A 309 9.40 -24.41 42.30
CA LEU A 309 8.52 -24.37 41.14
C LEU A 309 7.72 -23.05 41.02
N SER A 310 7.38 -22.40 42.13
CA SER A 310 6.73 -21.07 42.16
C SER A 310 7.62 -19.93 41.67
N SER A 311 8.92 -20.17 41.52
CA SER A 311 9.89 -19.20 40.99
C SER A 311 10.47 -19.63 39.64
N ALA A 312 9.74 -20.50 38.90
CA ALA A 312 10.23 -21.13 37.67
C ALA A 312 10.61 -20.14 36.56
N ASP A 313 10.07 -18.91 36.56
CA ASP A 313 10.49 -17.82 35.67
C ASP A 313 12.01 -17.55 35.73
N SER A 314 12.62 -17.80 36.88
CA SER A 314 14.04 -17.58 37.12
C SER A 314 14.94 -18.75 36.69
N PHE A 315 14.39 -19.90 36.27
CA PHE A 315 15.18 -21.09 35.91
C PHE A 315 16.18 -20.84 34.78
N VAL A 316 15.83 -19.98 33.83
CA VAL A 316 16.72 -19.57 32.74
C VAL A 316 18.04 -19.01 33.30
N LEU A 317 17.99 -18.27 34.42
CA LEU A 317 19.17 -17.73 35.10
C LEU A 317 19.73 -18.65 36.19
N LYS A 318 18.88 -19.33 36.95
CA LYS A 318 19.28 -20.17 38.09
C LYS A 318 20.05 -21.42 37.66
N ILE A 319 19.67 -22.05 36.54
CA ILE A 319 20.34 -23.26 36.05
C ILE A 319 21.83 -22.98 35.79
N PRO A 320 22.22 -22.04 34.89
CA PRO A 320 23.64 -21.80 34.63
C PRO A 320 24.38 -21.22 35.85
N ALA A 321 23.70 -20.44 36.70
CA ALA A 321 24.30 -19.90 37.92
C ALA A 321 24.65 -20.99 38.94
N GLN A 322 23.77 -21.99 39.15
CA GLN A 322 24.04 -23.09 40.08
C GLN A 322 25.00 -24.14 39.49
N SER A 323 24.96 -24.35 38.18
CA SER A 323 25.88 -25.26 37.48
C SER A 323 27.31 -24.69 37.33
N GLY A 324 27.57 -23.46 37.79
CA GLY A 324 28.90 -22.82 37.70
C GLY A 324 29.27 -22.36 36.28
N TRP A 325 28.29 -22.21 35.39
CA TRP A 325 28.50 -21.80 34.00
C TRP A 325 28.52 -20.27 33.87
N ASP A 326 29.52 -19.60 34.45
CA ASP A 326 29.57 -18.14 34.57
C ASP A 326 29.37 -17.39 33.23
N MET A 327 30.03 -17.83 32.16
CA MET A 327 29.90 -17.21 30.83
C MET A 327 28.49 -17.37 30.26
N LEU A 328 27.85 -18.52 30.49
CA LEU A 328 26.49 -18.77 30.03
C LEU A 328 25.48 -17.99 30.87
N SER A 329 25.71 -17.85 32.18
CA SER A 329 24.92 -17.00 33.07
C SER A 329 24.91 -15.54 32.60
N VAL A 330 26.08 -15.01 32.22
CA VAL A 330 26.20 -13.66 31.63
C VAL A 330 25.49 -13.58 30.28
N LEU A 331 25.68 -14.56 29.40
CA LEU A 331 25.07 -14.57 28.07
C LEU A 331 23.54 -14.55 28.15
N VAL A 332 22.96 -15.39 29.00
CA VAL A 332 21.52 -15.48 29.25
C VAL A 332 20.98 -14.21 29.93
N PHE A 333 21.74 -13.64 30.86
CA PHE A 333 21.42 -12.34 31.44
C PHE A 333 21.35 -11.24 30.37
N ILE A 334 22.37 -11.15 29.51
CA ILE A 334 22.38 -10.19 28.40
C ILE A 334 21.19 -10.45 27.46
N GLY A 335 20.86 -11.72 27.19
CA GLY A 335 19.69 -12.10 26.40
C GLY A 335 18.37 -11.56 26.98
N GLY A 336 18.10 -11.80 28.26
CA GLY A 336 16.88 -11.32 28.89
C GLY A 336 16.85 -9.81 29.18
N PHE A 337 18.01 -9.21 29.50
CA PHE A 337 18.15 -7.75 29.62
C PHE A 337 17.87 -7.06 28.28
N SER A 338 18.48 -7.55 27.20
CA SER A 338 18.22 -7.13 25.82
C SER A 338 16.74 -7.25 25.46
N ALA A 339 16.06 -8.30 25.93
CA ALA A 339 14.63 -8.49 25.67
C ALA A 339 13.75 -7.40 26.34
N ALA A 340 14.18 -6.87 27.49
CA ALA A 340 13.51 -5.76 28.16
C ALA A 340 13.84 -4.41 27.51
N THR A 341 15.12 -4.15 27.23
CA THR A 341 15.60 -2.83 26.77
C THR A 341 14.92 -2.40 25.47
N SER A 342 14.98 -3.21 24.42
CA SER A 342 14.34 -2.87 23.13
C SER A 342 12.85 -2.63 23.29
N MET A 343 12.20 -3.46 24.11
CA MET A 343 10.77 -3.37 24.30
C MET A 343 10.39 -2.03 24.95
N ILE A 344 11.12 -1.61 25.98
CA ILE A 344 10.91 -0.34 26.67
C ILE A 344 11.19 0.84 25.74
N ILE A 345 12.33 0.81 25.02
CA ILE A 345 12.74 1.89 24.11
C ILE A 345 11.70 2.11 23.01
N ILE A 346 11.27 1.06 22.32
CA ILE A 346 10.33 1.20 21.19
C ILE A 346 8.92 1.52 21.69
N ALA A 347 8.49 0.92 22.81
CA ALA A 347 7.16 1.20 23.36
C ALA A 347 7.03 2.64 23.84
N THR A 348 8.04 3.17 24.55
CA THR A 348 8.07 4.57 24.98
C THR A 348 8.19 5.53 23.80
N LEU A 349 8.98 5.18 22.78
CA LEU A 349 9.06 5.94 21.53
C LEU A 349 7.68 6.02 20.86
N ALA A 350 7.08 4.89 20.50
CA ALA A 350 5.78 4.83 19.82
C ALA A 350 4.65 5.51 20.61
N LEU A 351 4.69 5.44 21.95
CA LEU A 351 3.70 6.08 22.80
C LEU A 351 3.93 7.59 22.94
N SER A 352 5.17 8.05 23.08
CA SER A 352 5.50 9.47 23.14
C SER A 352 5.10 10.21 21.87
N THR A 353 5.25 9.56 20.71
CA THR A 353 4.89 10.14 19.41
C THR A 353 3.38 10.21 19.25
N MET A 354 2.68 9.13 19.60
CA MET A 354 1.22 9.06 19.59
C MET A 354 0.58 10.09 20.53
N ILE A 355 1.02 10.18 21.78
CA ILE A 355 0.50 11.18 22.73
C ILE A 355 0.86 12.61 22.32
N SER A 356 2.08 12.84 21.84
CA SER A 356 2.50 14.15 21.33
C SER A 356 1.56 14.62 20.20
N ASN A 357 1.29 13.75 19.24
CA ASN A 357 0.55 14.11 18.02
C ASN A 357 -0.96 14.14 18.23
N ASP A 358 -1.51 13.20 19.00
CA ASP A 358 -2.95 12.99 19.13
C ASP A 358 -3.56 13.67 20.37
N VAL A 359 -2.76 13.96 21.41
CA VAL A 359 -3.22 14.54 22.69
C VAL A 359 -2.70 15.96 22.90
N ILE A 360 -1.37 16.15 22.84
CA ILE A 360 -0.73 17.39 23.30
C ILE A 360 -0.76 18.48 22.22
N MET A 361 -0.37 18.16 20.98
CA MET A 361 -0.30 19.12 19.88
C MET A 361 -1.63 19.84 19.62
N PRO A 362 -2.80 19.16 19.57
CA PRO A 362 -4.08 19.84 19.40
C PRO A 362 -4.40 20.83 20.53
N GLY A 363 -4.02 20.50 21.77
CA GLY A 363 -4.21 21.38 22.94
C GLY A 363 -3.32 22.63 22.85
N LEU A 364 -2.06 22.45 22.48
CA LEU A 364 -1.09 23.52 22.34
C LEU A 364 -1.50 24.56 21.29
N LEU A 365 -1.93 24.08 20.11
CA LEU A 365 -2.41 24.94 19.02
C LEU A 365 -3.68 25.72 19.37
N ARG A 366 -4.51 25.20 20.29
CA ARG A 366 -5.73 25.88 20.76
C ARG A 366 -5.40 27.02 21.72
N SER A 367 -4.36 26.87 22.55
CA SER A 367 -3.90 27.89 23.50
C SER A 367 -3.12 29.02 22.82
N SER A 368 -2.37 28.70 21.76
CA SER A 368 -1.56 29.68 21.04
C SER A 368 -2.37 30.71 20.23
N LYS A 369 -3.70 30.55 20.12
CA LYS A 369 -4.59 31.58 19.58
C LYS A 369 -4.65 32.87 20.41
N ARG A 370 -4.11 32.90 21.63
CA ARG A 370 -4.20 34.04 22.55
C ARG A 370 -2.91 34.85 22.73
N GLN A 371 -1.76 34.35 22.30
CA GLN A 371 -0.47 35.02 22.42
C GLN A 371 0.31 34.75 21.13
N GLY A 372 0.75 35.81 20.45
CA GLY A 372 1.49 35.75 19.19
C GLY A 372 2.54 34.64 19.20
N LEU A 373 2.48 33.76 18.19
CA LEU A 373 3.21 32.49 18.17
C LEU A 373 4.74 32.69 18.18
N PRO A 374 5.50 31.93 19.01
CA PRO A 374 6.96 31.88 18.92
C PRO A 374 7.45 31.20 17.62
N HIS A 375 8.70 31.50 17.24
CA HIS A 375 9.29 31.26 15.92
C HIS A 375 9.70 29.80 15.58
N ASP A 376 9.63 28.83 16.49
CA ASP A 376 10.00 27.44 16.18
C ASP A 376 9.38 26.43 17.19
N TYR A 377 8.46 25.56 16.74
CA TYR A 377 7.86 24.52 17.59
C TYR A 377 8.72 23.27 17.73
N SER A 378 9.82 23.21 16.98
CA SER A 378 10.64 22.01 16.87
C SER A 378 11.22 21.57 18.24
N LEU A 379 11.73 22.54 19.01
CA LEU A 379 12.27 22.30 20.35
C LEU A 379 11.19 21.88 21.35
N LEU A 380 10.00 22.48 21.25
CA LEU A 380 8.87 22.16 22.13
C LEU A 380 8.38 20.72 21.90
N ILE A 381 8.29 20.28 20.65
CA ILE A 381 7.92 18.89 20.30
C ILE A 381 8.92 17.91 20.93
N LEU A 382 10.22 18.20 20.83
CA LEU A 382 11.25 17.36 21.45
C LEU A 382 11.13 17.30 22.96
N LEU A 383 10.91 18.45 23.62
CA LEU A 383 10.74 18.51 25.06
C LEU A 383 9.50 17.72 25.51
N VAL A 384 8.37 17.86 24.81
CA VAL A 384 7.16 17.09 25.06
C VAL A 384 7.41 15.59 24.96
N ARG A 385 8.07 15.11 23.89
CA ARG A 385 8.38 13.68 23.74
C ARG A 385 9.27 13.16 24.88
N ARG A 386 10.30 13.92 25.27
CA ARG A 386 11.20 13.56 26.39
C ARG A 386 10.46 13.50 27.72
N SER A 387 9.64 14.50 28.02
CA SER A 387 8.80 14.52 29.22
C SER A 387 7.82 13.34 29.25
N MET A 388 7.25 12.96 28.11
CA MET A 388 6.37 11.79 28.01
C MET A 388 7.10 10.48 28.27
N VAL A 389 8.34 10.31 27.78
CA VAL A 389 9.15 9.12 28.12
C VAL A 389 9.36 9.02 29.63
N VAL A 390 9.75 10.12 30.28
CA VAL A 390 9.93 10.15 31.75
C VAL A 390 8.62 9.83 32.48
N LEU A 391 7.50 10.43 32.06
CA LEU A 391 6.20 10.21 32.67
C LEU A 391 5.74 8.74 32.56
N VAL A 392 5.88 8.13 31.38
CA VAL A 392 5.51 6.72 31.16
C VAL A 392 6.37 5.78 32.00
N MET A 393 7.68 6.05 32.09
CA MET A 393 8.59 5.25 32.92
C MET A 393 8.26 5.39 34.41
N LEU A 394 7.94 6.61 34.88
CA LEU A 394 7.49 6.86 36.25
C LEU A 394 6.19 6.11 36.56
N LEU A 395 5.18 6.21 35.70
CA LEU A 395 3.92 5.48 35.85
C LEU A 395 4.13 3.96 35.86
N SER A 396 5.03 3.46 35.04
CA SER A 396 5.36 2.03 34.99
C SER A 396 6.07 1.55 36.26
N TYR A 397 6.97 2.36 36.82
CA TYR A 397 7.59 2.07 38.11
C TYR A 397 6.57 2.11 39.27
N LEU A 398 5.69 3.11 39.30
CA LEU A 398 4.60 3.18 40.29
C LEU A 398 3.67 1.95 40.19
N TYR A 399 3.29 1.56 38.97
CA TYR A 399 2.51 0.35 38.74
C TYR A 399 3.24 -0.91 39.21
N TYR A 400 4.55 -1.01 38.94
CA TYR A 400 5.37 -2.12 39.42
C TYR A 400 5.32 -2.24 40.95
N ARG A 401 5.50 -1.11 41.65
CA ARG A 401 5.53 -1.05 43.11
C ARG A 401 4.18 -1.35 43.75
N MET A 402 3.08 -0.91 43.14
CA MET A 402 1.72 -1.09 43.69
C MET A 402 1.10 -2.45 43.35
N PHE A 403 1.29 -2.94 42.13
CA PHE A 403 0.58 -4.11 41.61
C PHE A 403 1.51 -5.24 41.20
N ALA A 404 2.51 -4.97 40.35
CA ALA A 404 3.23 -6.05 39.67
C ALA A 404 4.13 -6.91 40.58
N ARG A 405 4.47 -6.46 41.79
CA ARG A 405 5.30 -7.22 42.75
C ARG A 405 4.70 -8.60 43.06
N ASN A 406 3.38 -8.68 43.22
CA ASN A 406 2.69 -9.87 43.76
C ASN A 406 2.10 -10.82 42.71
N TYR A 407 2.03 -10.45 41.42
CA TYR A 407 1.46 -11.29 40.37
C TYR A 407 2.52 -11.97 39.50
N GLU A 408 2.21 -13.14 38.93
CA GLU A 408 3.06 -13.81 37.95
C GLU A 408 3.24 -12.96 36.68
N LEU A 409 4.39 -13.14 36.00
CA LEU A 409 4.69 -12.35 34.81
C LEU A 409 3.66 -12.56 33.69
N ALA A 410 3.10 -13.77 33.58
CA ALA A 410 2.18 -14.15 32.51
C ALA A 410 0.78 -13.52 32.64
N GLU A 411 0.21 -13.50 33.84
CA GLU A 411 -1.15 -12.98 34.06
C GLU A 411 -1.26 -11.49 33.74
N THR A 412 -0.27 -10.70 34.16
CA THR A 412 -0.24 -9.25 33.89
C THR A 412 -0.09 -8.93 32.40
N GLY A 413 0.67 -9.75 31.65
CA GLY A 413 0.82 -9.62 30.21
C GLY A 413 -0.47 -9.89 29.44
N LEU A 414 -1.21 -10.94 29.84
CA LEU A 414 -2.48 -11.32 29.21
C LEU A 414 -3.59 -10.28 29.42
N LEU A 415 -3.62 -9.60 30.57
CA LEU A 415 -4.54 -8.48 30.81
C LEU A 415 -4.33 -7.33 29.84
N ALA A 416 -3.07 -6.97 29.59
CA ALA A 416 -2.74 -5.93 28.61
C ALA A 416 -3.20 -6.33 27.20
N PHE A 417 -3.05 -7.62 26.83
CA PHE A 417 -3.54 -8.11 25.54
C PHE A 417 -5.08 -8.08 25.44
N ALA A 418 -5.78 -8.42 26.53
CA ALA A 418 -7.24 -8.34 26.63
C ALA A 418 -7.80 -6.90 26.52
N LEU A 419 -6.99 -5.89 26.83
CA LEU A 419 -7.33 -4.49 26.59
C LEU A 419 -7.01 -4.06 25.14
N VAL A 420 -5.88 -4.50 24.59
CA VAL A 420 -5.49 -4.16 23.20
C VAL A 420 -6.47 -4.68 22.17
N ILE A 421 -6.98 -5.91 22.36
CA ILE A 421 -7.94 -6.52 21.43
C ILE A 421 -9.21 -5.67 21.25
N GLN A 422 -9.52 -4.77 22.19
CA GLN A 422 -10.64 -3.82 22.04
C GLN A 422 -10.47 -2.88 20.84
N LEU A 423 -9.26 -2.70 20.31
CA LEU A 423 -9.00 -1.95 19.08
C LEU A 423 -9.28 -2.78 17.81
N ALA A 424 -9.37 -4.10 17.92
CA ALA A 424 -9.48 -5.02 16.77
C ALA A 424 -10.74 -4.78 15.92
N PRO A 425 -11.95 -4.62 16.48
CA PRO A 425 -13.15 -4.38 15.69
C PRO A 425 -13.04 -3.13 14.81
N ALA A 426 -12.43 -2.05 15.32
CA ALA A 426 -12.21 -0.81 14.59
C ALA A 426 -11.15 -0.96 13.48
N VAL A 427 -10.05 -1.66 13.72
CA VAL A 427 -8.99 -1.86 12.71
C VAL A 427 -9.46 -2.81 11.60
N ILE A 428 -10.01 -3.98 11.95
CA ILE A 428 -10.48 -4.99 11.00
C ILE A 428 -11.71 -4.47 10.25
N GLY A 429 -12.69 -3.91 10.97
CA GLY A 429 -13.86 -3.29 10.39
C GLY A 429 -13.48 -2.12 9.47
N GLY A 430 -12.46 -1.33 9.82
CA GLY A 430 -11.92 -0.27 8.99
C GLY A 430 -11.41 -0.76 7.63
N LEU A 431 -10.77 -1.93 7.58
CA LEU A 431 -10.18 -2.49 6.36
C LEU A 431 -11.19 -3.19 5.44
N TYR A 432 -12.23 -3.82 5.98
CA TYR A 432 -13.15 -4.66 5.19
C TYR A 432 -14.57 -4.13 5.12
N TRP A 433 -15.02 -3.33 6.09
CA TRP A 433 -16.40 -2.90 6.18
C TRP A 433 -16.58 -1.42 5.81
N ARG A 434 -17.25 -1.18 4.67
CA ARG A 434 -17.49 0.18 4.17
C ARG A 434 -18.47 0.98 5.03
N ARG A 435 -19.41 0.32 5.70
CA ARG A 435 -20.44 0.99 6.52
C ARG A 435 -19.97 1.35 7.94
N GLY A 436 -18.80 0.88 8.36
CA GLY A 436 -18.23 1.24 9.66
C GLY A 436 -18.04 2.75 9.81
N ASN A 437 -18.49 3.31 10.94
CA ASN A 437 -18.46 4.75 11.21
C ASN A 437 -17.86 5.09 12.59
N ALA A 438 -17.61 6.38 12.82
CA ALA A 438 -17.00 6.89 14.05
C ALA A 438 -17.82 6.60 15.32
N TRP A 439 -19.16 6.69 15.26
CA TRP A 439 -20.03 6.44 16.41
C TRP A 439 -20.01 4.99 16.85
N GLY A 440 -19.95 4.05 15.91
CA GLY A 440 -19.70 2.64 16.20
C GLY A 440 -18.40 2.45 16.97
N VAL A 441 -17.31 3.13 16.56
CA VAL A 441 -16.02 3.03 17.27
C VAL A 441 -16.11 3.58 18.69
N TYR A 442 -16.74 4.75 18.91
CA TYR A 442 -16.90 5.28 20.26
C TYR A 442 -17.68 4.33 21.16
N LEU A 443 -18.86 3.88 20.73
CA LEU A 443 -19.72 2.99 21.52
C LEU A 443 -19.03 1.65 21.77
N GLY A 444 -18.43 1.04 20.74
CA GLY A 444 -17.74 -0.24 20.85
C GLY A 444 -16.53 -0.16 21.79
N LEU A 445 -15.61 0.78 21.54
CA LEU A 445 -14.36 0.89 22.29
C LEU A 445 -14.61 1.28 23.75
N THR A 446 -15.51 2.24 24.02
CA THR A 446 -15.83 2.62 25.41
C THR A 446 -16.48 1.48 26.18
N THR A 447 -17.47 0.82 25.58
CA THR A 447 -18.15 -0.32 26.23
C THR A 447 -17.17 -1.48 26.47
N GLY A 448 -16.34 -1.81 25.49
CA GLY A 448 -15.32 -2.84 25.61
C GLY A 448 -14.30 -2.55 26.72
N CYS A 449 -13.78 -1.31 26.80
CA CYS A 449 -12.85 -0.91 27.85
C CYS A 449 -13.50 -0.91 29.24
N VAL A 450 -14.75 -0.45 29.38
CA VAL A 450 -15.47 -0.47 30.66
C VAL A 450 -15.72 -1.91 31.12
N LEU A 451 -16.17 -2.78 30.22
CA LEU A 451 -16.38 -4.20 30.55
C LEU A 451 -15.08 -4.93 30.86
N TRP A 452 -14.00 -4.66 30.13
CA TRP A 452 -12.67 -5.17 30.46
C TRP A 452 -12.23 -4.72 31.86
N PHE A 453 -12.41 -3.44 32.19
CA PHE A 453 -12.07 -2.92 33.51
C PHE A 453 -12.90 -3.61 34.59
N TYR A 454 -14.20 -3.78 34.34
CA TYR A 454 -15.14 -4.40 35.26
C TYR A 454 -14.86 -5.89 35.49
N THR A 455 -14.57 -6.65 34.43
CA THR A 455 -14.47 -8.11 34.49
C THR A 455 -13.07 -8.60 34.83
N LEU A 456 -12.03 -7.87 34.43
CA LEU A 456 -10.64 -8.33 34.54
C LEU A 456 -9.79 -7.47 35.48
N MET A 457 -9.90 -6.14 35.42
CA MET A 457 -9.07 -5.26 36.25
C MET A 457 -9.62 -5.10 37.68
N LEU A 458 -10.94 -4.99 37.83
CA LEU A 458 -11.60 -4.81 39.12
C LEU A 458 -11.36 -5.99 40.08
N PRO A 459 -11.43 -7.27 39.67
CA PRO A 459 -11.07 -8.38 40.55
C PRO A 459 -9.64 -8.29 41.08
N GLN A 460 -8.69 -7.80 40.29
CA GLN A 460 -7.33 -7.58 40.76
C GLN A 460 -7.24 -6.47 41.82
N LEU A 461 -7.97 -5.37 41.63
CA LEU A 461 -8.06 -4.30 42.63
C LEU A 461 -8.69 -4.76 43.94
N VAL A 462 -9.67 -5.67 43.88
CA VAL A 462 -10.27 -6.28 45.07
C VAL A 462 -9.29 -7.23 45.77
N SER A 463 -8.56 -8.05 45.01
CA SER A 463 -7.59 -8.99 45.59
C SER A 463 -6.39 -8.31 46.27
N THR A 464 -6.08 -7.07 45.88
CA THR A 464 -5.05 -6.22 46.53
C THR A 464 -5.59 -5.43 47.73
N GLY A 465 -6.89 -5.55 48.04
CA GLY A 465 -7.55 -4.83 49.14
C GLY A 465 -7.81 -3.34 48.86
N ALA A 466 -7.64 -2.88 47.60
CA ALA A 466 -7.88 -1.49 47.24
C ALA A 466 -9.38 -1.13 47.17
N ILE A 467 -10.24 -2.12 46.93
CA ILE A 467 -11.70 -1.98 46.79
C ILE A 467 -12.40 -3.06 47.62
N ASP A 468 -13.56 -2.73 48.19
CA ASP A 468 -14.36 -3.65 48.99
C ASP A 468 -14.76 -4.92 48.22
N SER A 469 -14.64 -6.07 48.87
CA SER A 469 -14.91 -7.40 48.35
C SER A 469 -16.38 -7.68 48.04
N ASN A 470 -17.30 -6.87 48.59
CA ASN A 470 -18.74 -7.07 48.47
C ASN A 470 -19.22 -7.08 46.99
N ILE A 471 -18.58 -6.30 46.12
CA ILE A 471 -18.89 -6.23 44.68
C ILE A 471 -18.70 -7.59 43.99
N MET A 472 -17.77 -8.42 44.46
CA MET A 472 -17.52 -9.76 43.91
C MET A 472 -18.60 -10.78 44.31
N GLN A 473 -19.33 -10.52 45.40
CA GLN A 473 -20.37 -11.43 45.90
C GLN A 473 -21.76 -11.03 45.41
N THR A 474 -22.10 -9.74 45.44
CA THR A 474 -23.46 -9.27 45.10
C THR A 474 -23.59 -8.81 43.65
N GLY A 475 -22.48 -8.57 42.94
CA GLY A 475 -22.47 -7.91 41.64
C GLY A 475 -22.80 -6.41 41.71
N LEU A 476 -22.70 -5.71 40.58
CA LEU A 476 -22.99 -4.27 40.50
C LEU A 476 -24.44 -3.99 40.92
N PHE A 477 -24.64 -3.00 41.80
CA PHE A 477 -25.96 -2.63 42.35
C PHE A 477 -26.70 -3.74 43.13
N GLY A 478 -26.01 -4.83 43.50
CA GLY A 478 -26.61 -5.96 44.23
C GLY A 478 -27.28 -7.01 43.35
N TRP A 479 -27.07 -6.97 42.03
CA TRP A 479 -27.62 -7.96 41.10
C TRP A 479 -26.65 -9.11 40.84
N SER A 480 -27.04 -10.33 41.21
CA SER A 480 -26.21 -11.55 41.06
C SER A 480 -25.83 -11.88 39.61
N TRP A 481 -26.59 -11.41 38.62
CA TRP A 481 -26.25 -11.55 37.20
C TRP A 481 -25.11 -10.63 36.75
N LEU A 482 -24.82 -9.59 37.52
CA LEU A 482 -23.76 -8.63 37.23
C LEU A 482 -22.49 -8.95 38.03
N VAL A 483 -22.29 -10.18 38.52
CA VAL A 483 -21.03 -10.54 39.19
C VAL A 483 -19.86 -10.43 38.18
N PRO A 484 -18.78 -9.67 38.51
CA PRO A 484 -17.65 -9.42 37.61
C PRO A 484 -17.03 -10.66 36.95
N THR A 485 -16.95 -11.75 37.70
CA THR A 485 -16.31 -13.01 37.29
C THR A 485 -17.29 -14.00 36.65
N ALA A 486 -18.59 -13.71 36.68
CA ALA A 486 -19.65 -14.61 36.22
C ALA A 486 -20.85 -13.82 35.66
N LEU A 487 -20.59 -12.83 34.79
CA LEU A 487 -21.64 -12.09 34.09
C LEU A 487 -22.65 -13.05 33.46
N PHE A 488 -23.94 -12.78 33.70
CA PHE A 488 -25.07 -13.59 33.25
C PHE A 488 -25.04 -15.06 33.70
N GLY A 489 -24.30 -15.39 34.76
CA GLY A 489 -24.24 -16.73 35.34
C GLY A 489 -23.40 -17.74 34.54
N THR A 490 -22.50 -17.28 33.68
CA THR A 490 -21.63 -18.19 32.89
C THR A 490 -20.50 -18.80 33.74
N SER A 491 -20.28 -20.10 33.62
CA SER A 491 -19.14 -20.81 34.24
C SER A 491 -17.96 -20.92 33.27
N LEU A 492 -17.19 -19.84 33.13
CA LEU A 492 -15.97 -19.77 32.30
C LEU A 492 -14.76 -19.37 33.16
N ASP A 493 -13.54 -19.63 32.68
CA ASP A 493 -12.34 -19.08 33.30
C ASP A 493 -12.35 -17.54 33.23
N SER A 494 -11.73 -16.89 34.21
CA SER A 494 -11.78 -15.42 34.38
C SER A 494 -11.33 -14.66 33.12
N LEU A 495 -10.26 -15.15 32.46
CA LEU A 495 -9.70 -14.51 31.27
C LEU A 495 -10.65 -14.64 30.07
N SER A 496 -11.09 -15.86 29.72
CA SER A 496 -12.02 -16.09 28.61
C SER A 496 -13.36 -15.41 28.84
N HIS A 497 -13.85 -15.42 30.08
CA HIS A 497 -15.05 -14.70 30.48
C HIS A 497 -14.93 -13.20 30.14
N GLY A 498 -13.89 -12.55 30.66
CA GLY A 498 -13.67 -11.12 30.45
C GLY A 498 -13.47 -10.76 28.98
N VAL A 499 -12.68 -11.54 28.24
CA VAL A 499 -12.40 -11.30 26.81
C VAL A 499 -13.64 -11.48 25.95
N LEU A 500 -14.41 -12.55 26.18
CA LEU A 500 -15.61 -12.86 25.42
C LEU A 500 -16.66 -11.75 25.55
N PHE A 501 -16.96 -11.31 26.78
CA PHE A 501 -17.94 -10.26 27.01
C PHE A 501 -17.44 -8.89 26.59
N SER A 502 -16.24 -8.47 26.98
CA SER A 502 -15.71 -7.16 26.59
C SER A 502 -15.61 -6.99 25.08
N THR A 503 -15.01 -7.97 24.38
CA THR A 503 -14.81 -7.91 22.93
C THR A 503 -16.13 -8.16 22.18
N GLY A 504 -16.98 -9.05 22.69
CA GLY A 504 -18.29 -9.35 22.11
C GLY A 504 -19.22 -8.15 22.14
N PHE A 505 -19.35 -7.47 23.28
CA PHE A 505 -20.11 -6.23 23.38
C PHE A 505 -19.47 -5.09 22.58
N ASN A 506 -18.14 -4.96 22.59
CA ASN A 506 -17.46 -4.00 21.73
C ASN A 506 -17.83 -4.19 20.25
N LEU A 507 -17.74 -5.42 19.74
CA LEU A 507 -18.13 -5.74 18.37
C LEU A 507 -19.62 -5.46 18.13
N LEU A 508 -20.50 -5.85 19.05
CA LEU A 508 -21.94 -5.62 18.94
C LEU A 508 -22.26 -4.12 18.86
N PHE A 509 -21.71 -3.30 19.76
CA PHE A 509 -21.93 -1.85 19.77
C PHE A 509 -21.24 -1.15 18.60
N TYR A 510 -20.10 -1.66 18.14
CA TYR A 510 -19.47 -1.20 16.90
C TYR A 510 -20.36 -1.44 15.68
N LEU A 511 -20.94 -2.63 15.55
CA LEU A 511 -21.85 -2.99 14.47
C LEU A 511 -23.16 -2.20 14.55
N ALA A 512 -23.82 -2.22 15.72
CA ALA A 512 -25.08 -1.52 15.96
C ALA A 512 -24.91 0.00 15.75
N GLY A 513 -23.92 0.61 16.39
CA GLY A 513 -23.62 2.03 16.23
C GLY A 513 -23.36 2.39 14.77
N SER A 514 -22.61 1.56 14.03
CA SER A 514 -22.33 1.79 12.61
C SER A 514 -23.55 1.63 11.69
N LEU A 515 -24.52 0.79 12.05
CA LEU A 515 -25.74 0.56 11.26
C LEU A 515 -26.82 1.60 11.53
N PHE A 516 -26.95 2.07 12.77
CA PHE A 516 -28.02 2.98 13.19
C PHE A 516 -27.73 4.46 13.01
N THR A 517 -26.46 4.87 12.84
CA THR A 517 -26.12 6.29 12.62
C THR A 517 -25.83 6.64 11.16
N GLN A 518 -26.27 7.83 10.75
CA GLN A 518 -26.01 8.36 9.42
C GLN A 518 -24.51 8.65 9.23
N VAL A 519 -23.94 8.12 8.15
CA VAL A 519 -22.51 8.25 7.84
C VAL A 519 -22.25 9.59 7.14
N SER A 520 -21.31 10.39 7.66
CA SER A 520 -20.89 11.66 7.05
C SER A 520 -20.20 11.45 5.69
N LEU A 521 -20.20 12.46 4.82
CA LEU A 521 -19.55 12.38 3.51
C LEU A 521 -18.04 12.10 3.63
N GLN A 522 -17.36 12.74 4.61
CA GLN A 522 -15.94 12.52 4.89
C GLN A 522 -15.67 11.07 5.34
N ASP A 523 -16.51 10.51 6.22
CA ASP A 523 -16.41 9.11 6.65
C ASP A 523 -16.59 8.14 5.47
N ARG A 524 -17.51 8.43 4.52
CA ARG A 524 -17.72 7.60 3.32
C ARG A 524 -16.54 7.63 2.36
N LEU A 525 -15.96 8.81 2.11
CA LEU A 525 -14.80 8.96 1.23
C LEU A 525 -13.58 8.22 1.79
N GLN A 526 -13.30 8.36 3.09
CA GLN A 526 -12.22 7.61 3.75
C GLN A 526 -12.51 6.10 3.76
N ALA A 527 -13.77 5.69 3.93
CA ALA A 527 -14.14 4.27 3.86
C ALA A 527 -13.81 3.61 2.52
N VAL A 528 -14.04 4.31 1.41
CA VAL A 528 -13.69 3.80 0.08
C VAL A 528 -12.18 3.68 -0.06
N ALA A 529 -11.43 4.68 0.40
CA ALA A 529 -9.97 4.69 0.34
C ALA A 529 -9.29 3.55 1.11
N PHE A 530 -9.88 3.10 2.23
CA PHE A 530 -9.38 1.97 3.03
C PHE A 530 -9.86 0.60 2.51
N VAL A 531 -11.13 0.49 2.08
CA VAL A 531 -11.72 -0.78 1.66
C VAL A 531 -11.26 -1.19 0.25
N LYS A 532 -11.21 -0.24 -0.68
CA LYS A 532 -10.77 -0.43 -2.07
C LYS A 532 -9.62 0.53 -2.41
N PRO A 533 -8.42 0.30 -1.86
CA PRO A 533 -7.32 1.25 -1.96
C PRO A 533 -6.70 1.30 -3.38
N ASN A 534 -7.10 0.43 -4.32
CA ASN A 534 -6.61 0.41 -5.71
C ASN A 534 -7.49 1.21 -6.69
N LEU A 535 -8.61 1.80 -6.27
CA LEU A 535 -9.42 2.65 -7.15
C LEU A 535 -8.65 3.95 -7.43
N PRO A 536 -8.44 4.34 -8.69
CA PRO A 536 -8.00 5.69 -9.03
C PRO A 536 -9.10 6.66 -8.59
N VAL A 537 -8.80 7.49 -7.58
CA VAL A 537 -9.65 8.62 -7.25
C VAL A 537 -9.44 9.63 -8.36
N ASN A 538 -10.43 9.81 -9.22
CA ASN A 538 -10.36 10.76 -10.31
C ASN A 538 -10.40 12.17 -9.73
N HIS A 539 -9.22 12.76 -9.48
CA HIS A 539 -9.09 14.12 -8.92
C HIS A 539 -9.49 15.23 -9.92
N GLN A 540 -9.94 14.86 -11.11
CA GLN A 540 -10.29 15.81 -12.18
C GLN A 540 -11.68 16.45 -11.99
N ASP A 541 -12.56 15.90 -11.16
CA ASP A 541 -13.98 16.32 -11.10
C ASP A 541 -14.45 16.87 -9.74
N THR A 542 -13.58 17.53 -8.95
CA THR A 542 -14.06 18.33 -7.81
C THR A 542 -13.95 19.83 -8.12
N PRO A 543 -15.00 20.45 -8.71
CA PRO A 543 -15.00 21.89 -8.92
C PRO A 543 -15.22 22.63 -7.59
N ALA A 544 -14.45 23.70 -7.41
CA ALA A 544 -14.74 24.88 -6.60
C ALA A 544 -14.69 24.81 -5.05
N ARG A 545 -13.65 25.42 -4.47
CA ARG A 545 -13.68 26.47 -3.41
C ARG A 545 -12.25 26.66 -2.85
N ARG A 546 -11.39 27.39 -3.56
CA ARG A 546 -10.07 27.81 -3.05
C ARG A 546 -9.86 29.26 -3.44
N ILE A 547 -10.19 30.16 -2.52
CA ILE A 547 -10.02 31.61 -2.71
C ILE A 547 -8.69 31.99 -2.05
N ARG A 548 -7.77 32.59 -2.84
CA ARG A 548 -6.61 33.41 -2.44
C ARG A 548 -5.50 32.77 -1.58
N ILE A 549 -4.87 31.68 -2.03
CA ILE A 549 -3.67 31.13 -1.36
C ILE A 549 -2.58 30.86 -2.38
N ARG A 550 -1.33 31.22 -2.06
CA ARG A 550 -0.16 31.00 -2.91
C ARG A 550 0.68 29.82 -2.38
N ASN A 551 1.55 29.30 -3.22
CA ASN A 551 2.56 28.30 -2.83
C ASN A 551 3.45 28.81 -1.66
N THR A 552 3.63 30.12 -1.55
CA THR A 552 4.33 30.77 -0.42
C THR A 552 3.67 30.50 0.93
N ASP A 553 2.33 30.49 1.01
CA ASP A 553 1.61 30.25 2.27
C ASP A 553 1.81 28.80 2.74
N LEU A 554 1.82 27.84 1.80
CA LEU A 554 2.13 26.44 2.09
C LEU A 554 3.59 26.25 2.50
N LYS A 555 4.52 26.99 1.89
CA LYS A 555 5.93 27.00 2.29
C LYS A 555 6.08 27.51 3.73
N ILE A 556 5.47 28.65 4.10
CA ILE A 556 5.52 29.20 5.46
C ILE A 556 4.93 28.21 6.47
N LEU A 557 3.83 27.55 6.12
CA LEU A 557 3.22 26.51 6.95
C LEU A 557 4.20 25.36 7.18
N LEU A 558 4.86 24.89 6.11
CA LEU A 558 5.83 23.80 6.18
C LEU A 558 7.07 24.21 6.99
N GLU A 559 7.62 25.41 6.77
CA GLU A 559 8.79 25.95 7.49
C GLU A 559 8.53 26.04 9.00
N ARG A 560 7.32 26.41 9.42
CA ARG A 560 6.96 26.58 10.84
C ARG A 560 6.97 25.27 11.64
N PHE A 561 6.71 24.14 10.98
CA PHE A 561 6.61 22.82 11.65
C PHE A 561 7.78 21.89 11.33
N VAL A 562 8.40 22.05 10.16
CA VAL A 562 9.44 21.14 9.62
C VAL A 562 10.81 21.82 9.59
N GLY A 563 10.87 23.15 9.69
CA GLY A 563 12.09 23.96 9.60
C GLY A 563 12.43 24.39 8.16
N ALA A 564 13.17 25.50 8.04
CA ALA A 564 13.46 26.17 6.76
C ALA A 564 14.17 25.29 5.73
N ASN A 565 15.25 24.61 6.12
CA ASN A 565 16.06 23.79 5.22
C ASN A 565 15.25 22.62 4.63
N ARG A 566 14.48 21.93 5.47
CA ARG A 566 13.73 20.74 5.05
C ARG A 566 12.47 21.09 4.26
N ALA A 567 11.83 22.21 4.57
CA ALA A 567 10.73 22.72 3.77
C ALA A 567 11.18 23.03 2.32
N ALA A 568 12.38 23.59 2.15
CA ALA A 568 12.97 23.80 0.83
C ALA A 568 13.26 22.48 0.09
N GLU A 569 13.84 21.49 0.77
CA GLU A 569 14.09 20.14 0.20
C GLU A 569 12.81 19.45 -0.26
N CYS A 570 11.75 19.46 0.57
CA CYS A 570 10.45 18.87 0.23
C CYS A 570 9.84 19.49 -1.03
N LEU A 571 9.80 20.82 -1.10
CA LEU A 571 9.26 21.52 -2.27
C LEU A 571 10.11 21.25 -3.52
N GLN A 572 11.43 21.11 -3.36
CA GLN A 572 12.34 20.76 -4.46
C GLN A 572 12.15 19.30 -4.92
N GLU A 573 11.93 18.36 -4.00
CA GLU A 573 11.62 16.96 -4.33
C GLU A 573 10.31 16.83 -5.10
N TYR A 574 9.28 17.57 -4.69
CA TYR A 574 8.01 17.61 -5.39
C TYR A 574 8.17 18.19 -6.80
N GLY A 575 8.90 19.30 -6.94
CA GLY A 575 9.22 19.91 -8.25
C GLY A 575 9.98 18.94 -9.15
N LYS A 576 10.96 18.19 -8.62
CA LYS A 576 11.71 17.15 -9.36
C LYS A 576 10.80 16.00 -9.83
N LYS A 577 9.83 15.57 -9.00
CA LYS A 577 8.85 14.51 -9.36
C LYS A 577 7.89 14.95 -10.46
N GLN A 578 7.46 16.21 -10.45
CA GLN A 578 6.56 16.79 -11.46
C GLN A 578 7.29 17.32 -12.71
N GLN A 579 8.63 17.28 -12.75
CA GLN A 579 9.46 17.86 -13.82
C GLN A 579 9.24 19.37 -14.06
N GLN A 580 8.83 20.12 -13.03
CA GLN A 580 8.55 21.55 -13.12
C GLN A 580 9.18 22.29 -11.93
N SER A 581 9.75 23.47 -12.17
CA SER A 581 10.19 24.35 -11.09
C SER A 581 8.96 24.98 -10.43
N LEU A 582 8.88 24.84 -9.12
CA LEU A 582 7.75 25.31 -8.33
C LEU A 582 7.89 26.83 -8.12
N GLN A 583 7.04 27.62 -8.77
CA GLN A 583 7.00 29.07 -8.53
C GLN A 583 6.20 29.36 -7.25
N LEU A 584 6.79 30.13 -6.33
CA LEU A 584 6.21 30.39 -5.00
C LEU A 584 4.99 31.34 -5.04
N ASP A 585 4.86 32.11 -6.13
CA ASP A 585 3.74 33.03 -6.33
C ASP A 585 2.51 32.39 -6.99
N ASP A 586 2.66 31.18 -7.51
CA ASP A 586 1.56 30.45 -8.15
C ASP A 586 0.56 29.88 -7.14
N TYR A 587 -0.61 29.52 -7.66
CA TYR A 587 -1.64 28.82 -6.89
C TYR A 587 -1.25 27.35 -6.63
N PRO A 588 -1.56 26.80 -5.45
CA PRO A 588 -1.21 25.44 -5.10
C PRO A 588 -2.01 24.41 -5.87
N SER A 589 -1.30 23.55 -6.60
CA SER A 589 -1.86 22.37 -7.23
C SER A 589 -2.44 21.42 -6.18
N VAL A 590 -3.45 20.61 -6.55
CA VAL A 590 -4.05 19.61 -5.65
C VAL A 590 -2.97 18.65 -5.13
N GLY A 591 -2.05 18.22 -5.99
CA GLY A 591 -0.96 17.34 -5.60
C GLY A 591 0.04 18.01 -4.64
N LEU A 592 0.27 19.31 -4.73
CA LEU A 592 1.16 20.02 -3.80
C LEU A 592 0.53 20.12 -2.41
N VAL A 593 -0.76 20.46 -2.35
CA VAL A 593 -1.51 20.48 -1.08
C VAL A 593 -1.47 19.11 -0.41
N GLU A 594 -1.72 18.05 -1.15
CA GLU A 594 -1.63 16.68 -0.62
C GLU A 594 -0.22 16.30 -0.18
N HIS A 595 0.80 16.76 -0.91
CA HIS A 595 2.19 16.53 -0.54
C HIS A 595 2.57 17.27 0.74
N VAL A 596 2.19 18.53 0.88
CA VAL A 596 2.43 19.35 2.09
C VAL A 596 1.63 18.79 3.28
N GLU A 597 0.37 18.41 3.08
CA GLU A 597 -0.43 17.74 4.11
C GLU A 597 0.24 16.43 4.55
N ARG A 598 0.80 15.67 3.60
CA ARG A 598 1.51 14.42 3.86
C ARG A 598 2.79 14.62 4.68
N GLU A 599 3.60 15.62 4.35
CA GLU A 599 4.82 15.90 5.12
C GLU A 599 4.49 16.42 6.53
N LEU A 600 3.51 17.31 6.66
CA LEU A 600 3.03 17.76 7.96
C LEU A 600 2.45 16.60 8.78
N ALA A 601 1.71 15.68 8.15
CA ALA A 601 1.16 14.50 8.83
C ALA A 601 2.26 13.64 9.49
N GLY A 602 3.45 13.59 8.88
CA GLY A 602 4.61 12.91 9.44
C GLY A 602 5.17 13.52 10.72
N VAL A 603 4.91 14.81 10.96
CA VAL A 603 5.42 15.54 12.13
C VAL A 603 4.35 15.67 13.21
N ILE A 604 3.14 16.08 12.82
CA ILE A 604 2.06 16.47 13.74
C ILE A 604 0.84 15.53 13.71
N GLY A 605 0.86 14.47 12.90
CA GLY A 605 -0.24 13.51 12.73
C GLY A 605 -1.22 13.91 11.61
N ALA A 606 -1.84 12.93 10.94
CA ALA A 606 -2.66 13.16 9.74
C ALA A 606 -3.91 14.02 10.02
N SER A 607 -4.51 13.88 11.21
CA SER A 607 -5.68 14.67 11.60
C SER A 607 -5.35 16.14 11.88
N SER A 608 -4.21 16.42 12.51
CA SER A 608 -3.72 17.77 12.79
C SER A 608 -3.24 18.47 11.52
N ALA A 609 -2.50 17.76 10.66
CA ALA A 609 -2.07 18.28 9.36
C ALA A 609 -3.24 18.67 8.46
N ALA A 610 -4.24 17.79 8.33
CA ALA A 610 -5.45 18.08 7.56
C ALA A 610 -6.20 19.30 8.09
N ALA A 611 -6.31 19.45 9.41
CA ALA A 611 -6.99 20.59 10.02
C ALA A 611 -6.25 21.91 9.75
N MET A 612 -4.91 21.90 9.76
CA MET A 612 -4.07 23.08 9.51
C MET A 612 -4.08 23.49 8.04
N VAL A 613 -3.91 22.51 7.14
CA VAL A 613 -3.98 22.75 5.69
C VAL A 613 -5.37 23.26 5.30
N ASN A 614 -6.44 22.66 5.82
CA ASN A 614 -7.80 23.16 5.56
C ASN A 614 -8.05 24.56 6.17
N ALA A 615 -7.51 24.87 7.35
CA ALA A 615 -7.64 26.19 7.93
C ALA A 615 -6.97 27.29 7.09
N VAL A 616 -5.83 26.96 6.47
CA VAL A 616 -5.16 27.83 5.49
C VAL A 616 -6.01 27.90 4.21
N LEU A 617 -6.50 26.76 3.68
CA LEU A 617 -7.36 26.65 2.49
C LEU A 617 -8.69 27.42 2.58
N GLU A 618 -9.25 27.55 3.77
CA GLU A 618 -10.49 28.29 4.05
C GLU A 618 -10.29 29.81 4.17
N GLY A 619 -9.05 30.31 4.03
CA GLY A 619 -8.77 31.76 4.04
C GLY A 619 -8.99 32.43 5.40
N ARG A 620 -8.91 31.68 6.51
CA ARG A 620 -8.88 32.30 7.85
C ARG A 620 -7.57 33.06 8.00
N GLN A 621 -7.63 34.38 7.84
CA GLN A 621 -6.53 35.28 8.16
C GLN A 621 -6.02 34.99 9.58
N LEU A 622 -4.78 34.50 9.67
CA LEU A 622 -3.98 34.64 10.88
C LEU A 622 -3.72 36.15 11.00
N GLY A 623 -4.33 36.78 12.01
CA GLY A 623 -4.38 38.22 12.18
C GLY A 623 -3.00 38.86 12.07
N PHE A 624 -2.89 39.79 11.13
CA PHE A 624 -1.77 40.68 10.94
C PHE A 624 -2.27 42.06 11.38
N GLU A 625 -2.24 42.35 12.69
CA GLU A 625 -2.43 43.68 13.30
C GLU A 625 -2.37 43.56 14.84
N ASP A 626 -1.37 44.23 15.46
CA ASP A 626 -1.24 44.67 16.87
C ASP A 626 0.22 45.18 17.05
N VAL A 627 0.61 46.29 16.43
CA VAL A 627 0.64 47.67 16.98
C VAL A 627 1.59 47.86 18.19
N VAL A 628 2.71 48.52 17.90
CA VAL A 628 3.26 49.69 18.62
C VAL A 628 2.79 49.85 20.07
N THR A 629 3.60 49.37 21.01
CA THR A 629 3.75 50.00 22.33
C THR A 629 5.11 49.60 22.89
N LEU A 630 6.04 50.56 23.00
CA LEU A 630 7.15 50.58 23.97
C LEU A 630 7.92 51.90 23.78
N PHE A 631 7.33 52.98 24.27
CA PHE A 631 8.01 54.26 24.49
C PHE A 631 7.55 54.79 25.84
N ASP A 632 8.34 54.51 26.88
CA ASP A 632 8.41 55.26 28.12
C ASP A 632 9.82 55.01 28.65
N ASP A 633 10.72 55.99 28.53
CA ASP A 633 11.97 56.12 29.32
C ASP A 633 12.83 57.28 28.78
N THR A 634 12.41 58.54 28.96
CA THR A 634 13.21 59.70 28.52
C THR A 634 13.94 60.43 29.64
N THR A 635 13.59 60.20 30.91
CA THR A 635 14.05 61.10 31.99
C THR A 635 15.21 60.53 32.85
N GLN A 636 15.43 59.22 32.91
CA GLN A 636 16.62 58.64 33.57
C GLN A 636 17.88 58.61 32.68
N ALA A 637 17.70 58.63 31.36
CA ALA A 637 18.80 58.48 30.39
C ALA A 637 19.84 59.62 30.45
N ILE A 638 19.43 60.85 30.76
CA ILE A 638 20.32 62.02 30.63
C ILE A 638 21.37 62.07 31.75
N GLN A 639 21.02 61.71 33.00
CA GLN A 639 21.98 61.68 34.10
C GLN A 639 22.90 60.45 34.03
N PHE A 640 22.37 59.31 33.58
CA PHE A 640 23.15 58.10 33.30
C PHE A 640 24.16 58.31 32.15
N SER A 641 23.73 58.98 31.08
CA SER A 641 24.57 59.25 29.90
C SER A 641 25.83 60.05 30.24
N ARG A 642 25.74 61.09 31.09
CA ARG A 642 26.94 61.88 31.47
C ARG A 642 27.98 61.08 32.26
N LYS A 643 27.54 60.20 33.17
CA LYS A 643 28.44 59.39 33.99
C LYS A 643 29.07 58.26 33.18
N ILE A 644 28.31 57.67 32.25
CA ILE A 644 28.84 56.72 31.26
C ILE A 644 29.86 57.40 30.36
N LEU A 645 29.58 58.57 29.80
CA LEU A 645 30.48 59.18 28.80
C LEU A 645 31.90 59.42 29.32
N PHE A 646 32.06 59.92 30.55
CA PHE A 646 33.38 60.10 31.16
C PHE A 646 34.04 58.78 31.56
N SER A 647 33.29 57.84 32.16
CA SER A 647 33.82 56.51 32.53
C SER A 647 34.22 55.70 31.30
N THR A 648 33.46 55.80 30.21
CA THR A 648 33.74 55.13 28.94
C THR A 648 35.03 55.68 28.35
N LEU A 649 35.21 57.00 28.29
CA LEU A 649 36.39 57.61 27.69
C LEU A 649 37.70 57.20 28.41
N GLU A 650 37.69 57.09 29.74
CA GLU A 650 38.85 56.65 30.54
C GLU A 650 39.20 55.17 30.38
N HIS A 651 38.21 54.31 30.14
CA HIS A 651 38.42 52.86 29.97
C HIS A 651 38.56 52.41 28.50
N LEU A 652 38.52 53.33 27.53
CA LEU A 652 38.82 52.99 26.15
C LEU A 652 40.28 52.54 26.04
N SER A 653 40.48 51.35 25.44
CA SER A 653 41.82 50.84 25.10
C SER A 653 42.53 51.68 24.03
N GLN A 654 41.78 52.52 23.31
CA GLN A 654 42.31 53.50 22.36
C GLN A 654 42.74 54.78 23.10
N GLY A 655 43.91 55.32 22.75
CA GLY A 655 44.30 56.64 23.21
C GLY A 655 43.45 57.70 22.53
N VAL A 656 42.84 58.62 23.27
CA VAL A 656 42.05 59.73 22.74
C VAL A 656 42.60 61.06 23.27
N SER A 657 42.72 62.03 22.37
CA SER A 657 43.05 63.43 22.71
C SER A 657 42.11 64.38 21.99
N VAL A 658 41.69 65.44 22.67
CA VAL A 658 40.78 66.47 22.16
C VAL A 658 41.46 67.82 22.32
N VAL A 659 41.45 68.62 21.25
CA VAL A 659 41.94 70.00 21.24
C VAL A 659 40.81 70.96 20.89
N ASP A 660 40.87 72.19 21.40
CA ASP A 660 39.94 73.28 21.11
C ASP A 660 40.23 73.97 19.76
N ARG A 661 39.45 75.01 19.45
CA ARG A 661 39.57 75.80 18.22
C ARG A 661 40.93 76.50 18.10
N GLU A 662 41.56 76.81 19.22
CA GLU A 662 42.90 77.40 19.31
C GLU A 662 44.01 76.34 19.27
N LEU A 663 43.67 75.06 19.00
CA LEU A 663 44.56 73.91 18.93
C LEU A 663 45.30 73.61 20.24
N LYS A 664 44.64 73.89 21.36
CA LYS A 664 45.12 73.55 22.70
C LYS A 664 44.38 72.34 23.25
N LEU A 665 45.09 71.47 23.97
CA LEU A 665 44.51 70.27 24.58
C LEU A 665 43.45 70.62 25.62
N VAL A 666 42.28 69.98 25.54
CA VAL A 666 41.16 70.15 26.49
C VAL A 666 40.71 68.86 27.16
N ALA A 667 40.93 67.70 26.53
CA ALA A 667 40.66 66.41 27.14
C ALA A 667 41.58 65.33 26.57
N TRP A 668 41.87 64.31 27.37
CA TRP A 668 42.56 63.09 26.97
C TRP A 668 42.17 61.96 27.92
N ASN A 669 42.40 60.72 27.53
CA ASN A 669 42.21 59.57 28.43
C ASN A 669 43.53 58.95 28.88
N LYS A 670 43.49 58.06 29.87
CA LYS A 670 44.68 57.36 30.37
C LYS A 670 45.46 56.61 29.29
N ALA A 671 44.77 55.90 28.39
CA ALA A 671 45.40 55.13 27.32
C ALA A 671 46.26 55.99 26.38
N TYR A 672 45.90 57.27 26.17
CA TYR A 672 46.69 58.21 25.39
C TYR A 672 48.05 58.52 26.05
N LEU A 673 48.08 58.64 27.37
CA LEU A 673 49.33 58.88 28.11
C LEU A 673 50.22 57.64 28.11
N GLU A 674 49.64 56.46 28.33
CA GLU A 674 50.37 55.18 28.36
C GLU A 674 50.98 54.83 27.01
N MET A 675 50.25 55.04 25.90
CA MET A 675 50.69 54.68 24.55
C MET A 675 51.89 55.48 24.04
N PHE A 676 52.11 56.69 24.59
CA PHE A 676 53.17 57.60 24.16
C PHE A 676 54.21 57.92 25.27
N ALA A 677 53.92 57.57 26.53
CA ALA A 677 54.78 57.75 27.69
C ALA A 677 55.32 59.19 27.81
N TYR A 678 54.41 60.17 27.93
CA TYR A 678 54.78 61.58 28.10
C TYR A 678 55.34 61.87 29.50
N PRO A 679 56.34 62.77 29.64
CA PRO A 679 56.82 63.24 30.94
C PRO A 679 55.72 63.91 31.79
N GLU A 680 55.83 63.81 33.12
CA GLU A 680 54.89 64.46 34.04
C GLU A 680 54.78 65.98 33.77
N ALA A 681 53.55 66.51 33.85
CA ALA A 681 53.18 67.89 33.55
C ALA A 681 53.29 68.34 32.06
N MET A 682 53.68 67.47 31.12
CA MET A 682 53.73 67.81 29.69
C MET A 682 52.33 67.94 29.07
N VAL A 683 51.43 66.99 29.37
CA VAL A 683 50.04 67.01 28.89
C VAL A 683 49.17 67.68 29.95
N ARG A 684 48.66 68.88 29.64
CA ARG A 684 47.79 69.66 30.53
C ARG A 684 46.81 70.49 29.72
N VAL A 685 45.68 70.84 30.33
CA VAL A 685 44.65 71.68 29.68
C VAL A 685 45.26 73.02 29.25
N GLY A 686 44.99 73.43 28.02
CA GLY A 686 45.51 74.67 27.44
C GLY A 686 46.90 74.56 26.78
N ARG A 687 47.56 73.40 26.81
CA ARG A 687 48.86 73.20 26.11
C ARG A 687 48.65 73.13 24.59
N PRO A 688 49.43 73.87 23.77
CA PRO A 688 49.36 73.74 22.30
C PRO A 688 49.72 72.33 21.84
N VAL A 689 48.90 71.76 20.95
CA VAL A 689 49.11 70.39 20.43
C VAL A 689 50.39 70.27 19.58
N ALA A 690 50.86 71.38 19.01
CA ALA A 690 52.11 71.47 18.26
C ALA A 690 53.31 70.93 19.06
N ASP A 691 53.36 71.23 20.36
CA ASP A 691 54.45 70.80 21.24
C ASP A 691 54.45 69.29 21.48
N ILE A 692 53.25 68.69 21.57
CA ILE A 692 53.08 67.26 21.77
C ILE A 692 53.44 66.50 20.48
N VAL A 693 53.05 67.05 19.33
CA VAL A 693 53.41 66.48 18.03
C VAL A 693 54.92 66.58 17.78
N ARG A 694 55.56 67.70 18.14
CA ARG A 694 57.00 67.88 18.01
C ARG A 694 57.77 66.84 18.80
N PHE A 695 57.38 66.63 20.06
CA PHE A 695 58.00 65.63 20.94
C PHE A 695 57.88 64.19 20.38
N ASN A 696 56.72 63.83 19.83
CA ASN A 696 56.56 62.52 19.18
C ASN A 696 57.40 62.40 17.91
N ALA A 697 57.58 63.49 17.16
CA ALA A 697 58.35 63.49 15.91
C ALA A 697 59.86 63.35 16.17
N GLU A 698 60.40 64.02 17.19
CA GLU A 698 61.81 63.91 17.61
C GLU A 698 62.19 62.48 18.05
N ARG A 699 61.22 61.72 18.59
CA ARG A 699 61.39 60.30 18.97
C ARG A 699 61.25 59.32 17.79
N GLY A 700 61.05 59.82 16.57
CA GLY A 700 60.85 59.00 15.37
C GLY A 700 59.49 58.30 15.29
N LEU A 701 58.55 58.58 16.22
CA LEU A 701 57.22 57.95 16.25
C LEU A 701 56.29 58.48 15.14
N CYS A 702 56.71 59.53 14.41
CA CYS A 702 55.96 60.12 13.30
C CYS A 702 56.37 59.60 11.91
N GLY A 703 57.35 58.69 11.83
CA GLY A 703 57.93 58.21 10.56
C GLY A 703 59.08 59.11 10.04
N PRO A 704 59.69 58.78 8.89
CA PRO A 704 60.83 59.52 8.35
C PRO A 704 60.45 60.97 7.98
N GLY A 705 61.32 61.94 8.29
CA GLY A 705 61.13 63.38 8.04
C GLY A 705 61.65 64.24 9.19
N SER A 706 61.77 65.55 8.99
CA SER A 706 62.19 66.47 10.07
C SER A 706 61.04 66.75 11.05
N ALA A 707 61.36 67.05 12.32
CA ALA A 707 60.34 67.28 13.35
C ALA A 707 59.42 68.46 13.02
N ASP A 708 59.96 69.54 12.44
CA ASP A 708 59.19 70.73 12.08
C ASP A 708 58.24 70.48 10.90
N GLU A 709 58.63 69.67 9.92
CA GLU A 709 57.74 69.29 8.81
C GLU A 709 56.52 68.48 9.30
N HIS A 710 56.73 67.55 10.25
CA HIS A 710 55.64 66.75 10.82
C HIS A 710 54.68 67.60 11.65
N VAL A 711 55.20 68.58 12.40
CA VAL A 711 54.38 69.53 13.18
C VAL A 711 53.57 70.42 12.23
N GLU A 712 54.22 71.04 11.25
CA GLU A 712 53.57 71.95 10.31
C GLU A 712 52.46 71.25 9.53
N LYS A 713 52.76 70.06 8.99
CA LYS A 713 51.77 69.23 8.31
C LYS A 713 50.59 68.91 9.21
N ARG A 714 50.84 68.55 10.47
CA ARG A 714 49.77 68.17 11.42
C ARG A 714 48.89 69.35 11.80
N ILE A 715 49.48 70.51 12.06
CA ILE A 715 48.76 71.73 12.41
C ILE A 715 47.90 72.20 11.23
N GLN A 716 48.45 72.21 10.01
CA GLN A 716 47.69 72.56 8.81
C GLN A 716 46.48 71.65 8.58
N HIS A 717 46.62 70.33 8.81
CA HIS A 717 45.48 69.41 8.72
C HIS A 717 44.38 69.72 9.75
N MET A 718 44.75 70.00 11.00
CA MET A 718 43.78 70.36 12.04
C MET A 718 43.10 71.71 11.77
N GLN A 719 43.85 72.71 11.25
CA GLN A 719 43.30 74.02 10.87
C GLN A 719 42.35 73.95 9.67
N LYS A 720 42.65 73.11 8.69
CA LYS A 720 41.76 72.85 7.54
C LYS A 720 40.50 72.06 7.93
N GLY A 721 40.46 71.51 9.15
CA GLY A 721 39.32 70.73 9.65
C GLY A 721 39.07 69.44 8.87
N THR A 722 40.06 68.91 8.14
CA THR A 722 39.88 67.70 7.34
C THR A 722 40.06 66.46 8.20
N ALA A 723 39.10 65.54 8.14
CA ALA A 723 39.26 64.24 8.77
C ALA A 723 40.41 63.46 8.09
N HIS A 724 41.25 62.80 8.88
CA HIS A 724 42.35 61.98 8.35
C HIS A 724 42.42 60.65 9.09
N VAL A 725 42.81 59.61 8.36
CA VAL A 725 43.16 58.29 8.90
C VAL A 725 44.49 57.90 8.30
N PHE A 726 45.42 57.44 9.14
CA PHE A 726 46.66 56.85 8.66
C PHE A 726 47.15 55.77 9.62
N GLN A 727 47.74 54.73 9.05
CA GLN A 727 48.34 53.63 9.78
C GLN A 727 49.86 53.80 9.73
N ARG A 728 50.53 53.55 10.86
CA ARG A 728 51.98 53.67 10.95
C ARG A 728 52.55 52.47 11.70
N VAL A 729 53.57 51.88 11.09
CA VAL A 729 54.40 50.88 11.77
C VAL A 729 55.44 51.64 12.58
N ARG A 730 55.44 51.42 13.89
CA ARG A 730 56.43 52.01 14.80
C ARG A 730 57.75 51.23 14.73
N PRO A 731 58.86 51.81 15.20
CA PRO A 731 60.16 51.12 15.27
C PRO A 731 60.14 49.84 16.13
N ASP A 732 59.17 49.70 17.04
CA ASP A 732 58.95 48.52 17.89
C ASP A 732 58.10 47.42 17.20
N GLY A 733 57.73 47.59 15.93
CA GLY A 733 56.99 46.61 15.12
C GLY A 733 55.47 46.70 15.24
N LYS A 734 54.92 47.55 16.12
CA LYS A 734 53.48 47.74 16.29
C LYS A 734 52.87 48.62 15.20
N VAL A 735 51.64 48.30 14.79
CA VAL A 735 50.89 49.09 13.81
C VAL A 735 49.85 49.94 14.54
N ILE A 736 50.06 51.26 14.57
CA ILE A 736 49.11 52.21 15.16
C ILE A 736 48.30 52.88 14.06
N GLU A 737 46.98 52.73 14.13
CA GLU A 737 46.04 53.53 13.36
C GLU A 737 45.71 54.82 14.12
N MET A 738 45.88 55.96 13.44
CA MET A 738 45.53 57.27 13.96
C MET A 738 44.38 57.84 13.15
N ARG A 739 43.28 58.18 13.83
CA ARG A 739 42.11 58.80 13.22
C ARG A 739 41.81 60.12 13.88
N GLY A 740 41.80 61.18 13.09
CA GLY A 740 41.46 62.52 13.58
C GLY A 740 40.26 63.09 12.86
N ASN A 741 39.32 63.65 13.61
CA ASN A 741 38.12 64.28 13.08
C ASN A 741 37.88 65.65 13.75
N PRO A 742 37.36 66.65 13.02
CA PRO A 742 36.90 67.90 13.63
C PRO A 742 35.70 67.65 14.54
N ILE A 743 35.55 68.43 15.61
CA ILE A 743 34.38 68.38 16.49
C ILE A 743 33.42 69.55 16.25
N PRO A 744 32.09 69.33 16.34
CA PRO A 744 31.10 70.41 16.26
C PRO A 744 31.33 71.44 17.37
N GLY A 745 31.44 72.73 17.01
CA GLY A 745 31.74 73.82 17.95
C GLY A 745 33.18 74.34 17.92
N GLY A 746 34.06 73.71 17.15
CA GLY A 746 35.47 74.11 16.99
C GLY A 746 36.41 73.25 17.82
N GLY A 747 37.51 72.79 17.20
CA GLY A 747 38.47 71.87 17.78
C GLY A 747 38.62 70.55 17.02
N PHE A 748 39.41 69.63 17.54
CA PHE A 748 39.79 68.40 16.86
C PHE A 748 39.94 67.23 17.84
N VAL A 749 39.35 66.06 17.54
CA VAL A 749 39.55 64.82 18.31
C VAL A 749 40.44 63.88 17.53
N THR A 750 41.47 63.31 18.17
CA THR A 750 42.32 62.26 17.59
C THR A 750 42.27 61.02 18.45
N SER A 751 41.93 59.88 17.85
CA SER A 751 42.07 58.54 18.43
C SER A 751 43.30 57.81 17.87
N PHE A 752 43.88 56.95 18.70
CA PHE A 752 45.07 56.15 18.43
C PHE A 752 44.79 54.70 18.85
N THR A 753 44.92 53.76 17.92
CA THR A 753 44.55 52.35 18.12
C THR A 753 45.68 51.44 17.67
N ASP A 754 46.07 50.46 18.49
CA ASP A 754 46.97 49.37 18.08
C ASP A 754 46.16 48.31 17.32
N ILE A 755 46.48 48.10 16.05
CA ILE A 755 45.77 47.18 15.15
C ILE A 755 46.63 45.99 14.73
N SER A 756 47.74 45.73 15.43
CA SER A 756 48.72 44.70 15.06
C SER A 756 48.09 43.30 14.94
N ASP A 757 47.32 42.86 15.95
CA ASP A 757 46.63 41.56 15.95
C ASP A 757 45.55 41.47 14.86
N HIS A 758 44.89 42.60 14.58
CA HIS A 758 43.84 42.65 13.55
C HIS A 758 44.41 42.43 12.16
N VAL A 759 45.55 43.07 11.84
CA VAL A 759 46.22 42.91 10.54
C VAL A 759 46.69 41.46 10.34
N GLN A 760 47.23 40.81 11.39
CA GLN A 760 47.64 39.39 11.32
C GLN A 760 46.45 38.45 11.13
N ALA A 761 45.34 38.68 11.83
CA ALA A 761 44.13 37.86 11.70
C ALA A 761 43.48 37.97 10.32
N VAL A 762 43.49 39.17 9.72
CA VAL A 762 42.99 39.39 8.35
C VAL A 762 43.79 38.59 7.33
N GLN A 763 45.12 38.50 7.52
CA GLN A 763 45.98 37.77 6.61
C GLN A 763 45.80 36.24 6.71
N ALA A 764 45.70 35.71 7.93
CA ALA A 764 45.40 34.29 8.16
C ALA A 764 44.00 33.90 7.61
N LEU A 765 43.02 34.80 7.72
CA LEU A 765 41.68 34.58 7.18
C LEU A 765 41.69 34.53 5.64
N ALA A 766 42.52 35.37 4.99
CA ALA A 766 42.65 35.37 3.53
C ALA A 766 43.20 34.03 3.00
N GLU A 767 44.20 33.47 3.67
CA GLU A 767 44.77 32.15 3.33
C GLU A 767 43.76 31.01 3.54
N ALA A 768 43.05 31.02 4.68
CA ALA A 768 42.03 30.02 4.96
C ALA A 768 40.85 30.09 3.96
N LYS A 769 40.47 31.30 3.54
CA LYS A 769 39.44 31.54 2.53
C LYS A 769 39.86 30.95 1.18
N GLN A 770 41.09 31.20 0.73
CA GLN A 770 41.60 30.67 -0.54
C GLN A 770 41.56 29.14 -0.57
N HIS A 771 42.05 28.49 0.50
CA HIS A 771 42.06 27.03 0.60
C HIS A 771 40.65 26.42 0.67
N LEU A 772 39.66 27.15 1.21
CA LEU A 772 38.27 26.75 1.19
C LEU A 772 37.66 26.88 -0.22
N GLU A 773 37.96 27.96 -0.94
CA GLU A 773 37.49 28.18 -2.31
C GLU A 773 37.98 27.06 -3.24
N ASP A 774 39.26 26.68 -3.15
CA ASP A 774 39.82 25.56 -3.92
C ASP A 774 39.07 24.24 -3.63
N ARG A 775 38.75 23.96 -2.35
CA ARG A 775 38.02 22.75 -1.94
C ARG A 775 36.56 22.74 -2.41
N VAL A 776 35.93 23.90 -2.38
CA VAL A 776 34.55 24.08 -2.85
C VAL A 776 34.51 23.85 -4.35
N GLN A 777 35.48 24.36 -5.10
CA GLN A 777 35.54 24.17 -6.55
C GLN A 777 35.74 22.69 -6.92
N GLU A 778 36.69 22.00 -6.28
CA GLU A 778 36.92 20.56 -6.48
C GLU A 778 35.65 19.73 -6.19
N ARG A 779 35.00 19.95 -5.04
CA ARG A 779 33.75 19.27 -4.69
C ARG A 779 32.60 19.60 -5.65
N THR A 780 32.52 20.84 -6.10
CA THR A 780 31.47 21.27 -7.04
C THR A 780 31.63 20.54 -8.37
N GLN A 781 32.87 20.33 -8.82
CA GLN A 781 33.15 19.58 -10.03
C GLN A 781 32.76 18.10 -9.89
N THR A 782 33.15 17.43 -8.81
CA THR A 782 32.74 16.03 -8.55
C THR A 782 31.23 15.87 -8.42
N ILE A 783 30.55 16.80 -7.72
CA ILE A 783 29.09 16.78 -7.59
C ILE A 783 28.42 17.00 -8.95
N SER A 784 28.99 17.86 -9.81
CA SER A 784 28.48 18.07 -11.17
C SER A 784 28.58 16.81 -12.02
N GLU A 785 29.71 16.10 -11.93
CA GLU A 785 29.91 14.82 -12.63
C GLU A 785 28.91 13.75 -12.17
N ILE A 786 28.76 13.57 -10.85
CA ILE A 786 27.79 12.64 -10.28
C ILE A 786 26.35 13.04 -10.66
N ASN A 787 26.03 14.34 -10.64
CA ASN A 787 24.71 14.83 -11.05
C ASN A 787 24.43 14.53 -12.52
N HIS A 788 25.42 14.66 -13.41
CA HIS A 788 25.27 14.30 -14.82
C HIS A 788 25.00 12.80 -15.01
N GLU A 789 25.69 11.93 -14.28
CA GLU A 789 25.47 10.48 -14.32
C GLU A 789 24.09 10.11 -13.76
N LEU A 790 23.70 10.72 -12.63
CA LEU A 790 22.39 10.50 -12.00
C LEU A 790 21.25 10.97 -12.91
N LEU A 791 21.41 12.10 -13.60
CA LEU A 791 20.44 12.60 -14.57
C LEU A 791 20.31 11.68 -15.79
N ALA A 792 21.39 11.00 -16.20
CA ALA A 792 21.34 10.01 -17.27
C ALA A 792 20.58 8.74 -16.84
N GLU A 793 20.81 8.24 -15.63
CA GLU A 793 20.08 7.10 -15.07
C GLU A 793 18.60 7.41 -14.82
N VAL A 794 18.28 8.61 -14.30
CA VAL A 794 16.89 9.07 -14.12
C VAL A 794 16.17 9.17 -15.45
N ARG A 795 16.83 9.64 -16.52
CA ARG A 795 16.25 9.64 -17.88
C ARG A 795 15.93 8.23 -18.36
N ARG A 796 16.88 7.29 -18.23
CA ARG A 796 16.69 5.88 -18.61
C ARG A 796 15.51 5.23 -17.87
N ARG A 797 15.36 5.50 -16.58
CA ARG A 797 14.22 5.01 -15.78
C ARG A 797 12.90 5.63 -16.21
N ARG A 798 12.86 6.93 -16.49
CA ARG A 798 11.66 7.63 -16.97
C ARG A 798 11.19 7.10 -18.33
N GLU A 799 12.12 6.87 -19.26
CA GLU A 799 11.81 6.28 -20.57
C GLU A 799 11.22 4.88 -20.41
N THR A 800 11.82 4.05 -19.56
CA THR A 800 11.31 2.69 -19.27
C THR A 800 9.93 2.73 -18.60
N GLU A 801 9.73 3.62 -17.63
CA GLU A 801 8.46 3.79 -16.93
C GLU A 801 7.36 4.29 -17.88
N GLN A 802 7.69 5.21 -18.79
CA GLN A 802 6.77 5.72 -19.79
C GLN A 802 6.37 4.64 -20.80
N GLN A 803 7.32 3.83 -21.27
CA GLN A 803 7.04 2.66 -22.12
C GLN A 803 6.12 1.66 -21.43
N LEU A 804 6.34 1.40 -20.14
CA LEU A 804 5.53 0.46 -19.37
C LEU A 804 4.12 1.00 -19.11
N LEU A 805 3.99 2.30 -18.81
CA LEU A 805 2.69 2.97 -18.69
C LEU A 805 1.91 2.96 -20.00
N GLN A 806 2.59 3.16 -21.12
CA GLN A 806 1.98 3.11 -22.44
C GLN A 806 1.50 1.69 -22.79
N ALA A 807 2.35 0.67 -22.60
CA ALA A 807 1.97 -0.74 -22.79
C ALA A 807 0.80 -1.16 -21.87
N LYS A 808 0.78 -0.65 -20.63
CA LYS A 808 -0.31 -0.89 -19.69
C LYS A 808 -1.60 -0.20 -20.13
N ALA A 809 -1.54 1.05 -20.57
CA ALA A 809 -2.70 1.78 -21.09
C ALA A 809 -3.29 1.07 -22.31
N GLU A 810 -2.45 0.59 -23.23
CA GLU A 810 -2.86 -0.21 -24.38
C GLU A 810 -3.56 -1.51 -23.95
N ALA A 811 -3.00 -2.22 -22.96
CA ALA A 811 -3.61 -3.43 -22.41
C ALA A 811 -4.95 -3.15 -21.69
N GLU A 812 -5.05 -2.05 -20.95
CA GLU A 812 -6.29 -1.65 -20.27
C GLU A 812 -7.38 -1.22 -21.25
N VAL A 813 -7.03 -0.49 -22.31
CA VAL A 813 -7.95 -0.15 -23.41
C VAL A 813 -8.44 -1.42 -24.11
N ALA A 814 -7.54 -2.36 -24.41
CA ALA A 814 -7.93 -3.64 -24.99
C ALA A 814 -8.87 -4.44 -24.07
N ASN A 815 -8.61 -4.45 -22.76
CA ASN A 815 -9.42 -5.18 -21.79
C ASN A 815 -10.79 -4.50 -21.53
N ALA A 816 -10.83 -3.17 -21.52
CA ALA A 816 -12.07 -2.40 -21.42
C ALA A 816 -12.97 -2.62 -22.64
N SER A 817 -12.40 -2.65 -23.85
CA SER A 817 -13.12 -3.00 -25.08
C SER A 817 -13.68 -4.42 -25.03
N LYS A 818 -12.92 -5.42 -24.55
CA LYS A 818 -13.42 -6.80 -24.34
C LYS A 818 -14.56 -6.87 -23.31
N THR A 819 -14.44 -6.14 -22.21
CA THR A 819 -15.47 -6.13 -21.16
C THR A 819 -16.76 -5.46 -21.66
N ARG A 820 -16.64 -4.36 -22.41
CA ARG A 820 -17.78 -3.68 -23.04
C ARG A 820 -18.44 -4.53 -24.12
N PHE A 821 -17.63 -5.23 -24.94
CA PHE A 821 -18.10 -6.20 -25.93
C PHE A 821 -18.96 -7.30 -25.28
N LEU A 822 -18.49 -7.90 -24.18
CA LEU A 822 -19.24 -8.95 -23.47
C LEU A 822 -20.52 -8.42 -22.83
N ALA A 823 -20.50 -7.21 -22.27
CA ALA A 823 -21.68 -6.60 -21.65
C ALA A 823 -22.80 -6.29 -22.68
N LEU A 824 -22.43 -5.74 -23.85
CA LEU A 824 -23.37 -5.46 -24.95
C LEU A 824 -23.89 -6.74 -25.59
N ALA A 825 -23.01 -7.72 -25.84
CA ALA A 825 -23.40 -9.03 -26.37
C ALA A 825 -24.37 -9.76 -25.42
N SER A 826 -24.13 -9.72 -24.10
CA SER A 826 -25.01 -10.34 -23.12
C SER A 826 -26.41 -9.71 -23.12
N HIS A 827 -26.51 -8.39 -23.21
CA HIS A 827 -27.79 -7.67 -23.28
C HIS A 827 -28.58 -8.07 -24.53
N ASP A 828 -27.93 -8.08 -25.70
CA ASP A 828 -28.59 -8.31 -26.98
C ASP A 828 -28.89 -9.79 -27.28
N ILE A 829 -28.21 -10.73 -26.60
CA ILE A 829 -28.59 -12.15 -26.58
C ILE A 829 -29.81 -12.37 -25.68
N LEU A 830 -29.84 -11.74 -24.50
CA LEU A 830 -30.92 -11.93 -23.53
C LEU A 830 -32.26 -11.39 -24.03
N GLN A 831 -32.25 -10.36 -24.89
CA GLN A 831 -33.46 -9.70 -25.37
C GLN A 831 -34.36 -10.60 -26.25
N PRO A 832 -33.86 -11.27 -27.31
CA PRO A 832 -34.66 -12.23 -28.08
C PRO A 832 -34.97 -13.52 -27.28
N LEU A 833 -34.11 -13.94 -26.34
CA LEU A 833 -34.42 -15.03 -25.42
C LEU A 833 -35.59 -14.70 -24.48
N ASN A 834 -35.62 -13.49 -23.94
CA ASN A 834 -36.74 -13.01 -23.13
C ASN A 834 -38.03 -12.90 -23.96
N ALA A 835 -37.94 -12.40 -25.20
CA ALA A 835 -39.08 -12.37 -26.10
C ALA A 835 -39.59 -13.79 -26.41
N ALA A 836 -38.69 -14.75 -26.68
CA ALA A 836 -39.06 -16.16 -26.86
C ALA A 836 -39.79 -16.70 -25.62
N ARG A 837 -39.27 -16.45 -24.40
CA ARG A 837 -39.95 -16.85 -23.15
C ARG A 837 -41.35 -16.25 -23.00
N LEU A 838 -41.53 -14.98 -23.37
CA LEU A 838 -42.85 -14.32 -23.34
C LEU A 838 -43.81 -14.92 -24.36
N PHE A 839 -43.34 -15.22 -25.57
CA PHE A 839 -44.16 -15.91 -26.59
C PHE A 839 -44.51 -17.34 -26.15
N THR A 840 -43.60 -18.08 -25.51
CA THR A 840 -43.90 -19.39 -24.91
C THR A 840 -44.98 -19.28 -23.83
N ALA A 841 -44.91 -18.26 -22.96
CA ALA A 841 -45.92 -18.04 -21.93
C ALA A 841 -47.28 -17.65 -22.54
N ALA A 842 -47.29 -16.83 -23.59
CA ALA A 842 -48.49 -16.43 -24.32
C ALA A 842 -49.16 -17.61 -25.05
N LEU A 843 -48.37 -18.58 -25.54
CA LEU A 843 -48.87 -19.82 -26.13
C LEU A 843 -49.69 -20.65 -25.14
N GLY A 844 -49.31 -20.67 -23.85
CA GLY A 844 -50.05 -21.39 -22.82
C GLY A 844 -51.44 -20.81 -22.49
N GLY A 845 -51.70 -19.55 -22.88
CA GLY A 845 -52.95 -18.83 -22.57
C GLY A 845 -53.97 -18.72 -23.70
N SER A 846 -53.57 -18.94 -24.97
CA SER A 846 -54.49 -18.79 -26.12
C SER A 846 -55.08 -20.13 -26.55
N LYS A 847 -56.39 -20.17 -26.82
CA LYS A 847 -57.11 -21.32 -27.39
C LYS A 847 -57.38 -21.20 -28.90
N ASP A 848 -56.98 -20.09 -29.52
CA ASP A 848 -57.20 -19.81 -30.94
C ASP A 848 -56.01 -20.29 -31.79
N VAL A 849 -56.29 -21.17 -32.75
CA VAL A 849 -55.29 -21.84 -33.60
C VAL A 849 -54.53 -20.86 -34.50
N GLN A 850 -55.19 -19.82 -35.03
CA GLN A 850 -54.52 -18.83 -35.88
C GLN A 850 -53.57 -17.95 -35.07
N GLN A 851 -53.99 -17.56 -33.86
CA GLN A 851 -53.16 -16.79 -32.95
C GLN A 851 -51.97 -17.61 -32.42
N GLN A 852 -52.19 -18.89 -32.10
CA GLN A 852 -51.11 -19.81 -31.73
C GLN A 852 -50.07 -19.97 -32.85
N GLN A 853 -50.50 -20.14 -34.10
CA GLN A 853 -49.58 -20.20 -35.24
C GLN A 853 -48.77 -18.92 -35.40
N HIS A 854 -49.39 -17.76 -35.19
CA HIS A 854 -48.67 -16.48 -35.22
C HIS A 854 -47.63 -16.38 -34.10
N ILE A 855 -47.99 -16.77 -32.86
CA ILE A 855 -47.05 -16.74 -31.72
C ILE A 855 -45.89 -17.74 -31.92
N ILE A 856 -46.16 -18.94 -32.45
CA ILE A 856 -45.13 -19.93 -32.81
C ILE A 856 -44.16 -19.35 -33.85
N SER A 857 -44.68 -18.66 -34.87
CA SER A 857 -43.83 -18.01 -35.88
C SER A 857 -42.95 -16.91 -35.29
N GLN A 858 -43.48 -16.09 -34.36
CA GLN A 858 -42.70 -15.07 -33.66
C GLN A 858 -41.64 -15.67 -32.73
N LEU A 859 -41.96 -16.77 -32.06
CA LEU A 859 -41.03 -17.52 -31.23
C LEU A 859 -39.87 -18.10 -32.07
N ASP A 860 -40.17 -18.73 -33.21
CA ASP A 860 -39.16 -19.27 -34.13
C ASP A 860 -38.26 -18.16 -34.69
N ASN A 861 -38.83 -17.01 -35.06
CA ASN A 861 -38.05 -15.85 -35.50
C ASN A 861 -37.11 -15.31 -34.41
N SER A 862 -37.56 -15.28 -33.15
CA SER A 862 -36.75 -14.82 -32.02
C SER A 862 -35.59 -15.78 -31.70
N LEU A 863 -35.84 -17.09 -31.81
CA LEU A 863 -34.81 -18.12 -31.63
C LEU A 863 -33.77 -18.08 -32.75
N LYS A 864 -34.20 -17.96 -34.02
CA LYS A 864 -33.29 -17.82 -35.17
C LYS A 864 -32.40 -16.58 -35.05
N ALA A 865 -32.96 -15.44 -34.63
CA ALA A 865 -32.18 -14.22 -34.40
C ALA A 865 -31.11 -14.41 -33.30
N SER A 866 -31.43 -15.18 -32.25
CA SER A 866 -30.47 -15.51 -31.17
C SER A 866 -29.36 -16.44 -31.67
N GLU A 867 -29.69 -17.43 -32.50
CA GLU A 867 -28.73 -18.36 -33.08
C GLU A 867 -27.73 -17.66 -34.02
N GLU A 868 -28.23 -16.79 -34.92
CA GLU A 868 -27.40 -16.00 -35.83
C GLU A 868 -26.42 -15.09 -35.06
N LEU A 869 -26.90 -14.51 -33.95
CA LEU A 869 -26.09 -13.70 -33.05
C LEU A 869 -24.95 -14.46 -32.40
N ILE A 870 -25.27 -15.61 -31.79
CA ILE A 870 -24.28 -16.46 -31.12
C ILE A 870 -23.25 -16.99 -32.13
N SER A 871 -23.70 -17.40 -33.32
CA SER A 871 -22.80 -17.85 -34.40
C SER A 871 -21.84 -16.73 -34.80
N THR A 872 -22.34 -15.51 -34.98
CA THR A 872 -21.51 -14.35 -35.35
C THR A 872 -20.48 -14.01 -34.26
N LEU A 873 -20.86 -14.08 -32.98
CA LEU A 873 -19.95 -13.85 -31.86
C LEU A 873 -18.87 -14.94 -31.74
N LEU A 874 -19.23 -16.20 -31.96
CA LEU A 874 -18.28 -17.31 -31.99
C LEU A 874 -17.29 -17.17 -33.15
N GLU A 875 -17.72 -16.66 -34.30
CA GLU A 875 -16.83 -16.36 -35.42
C GLU A 875 -15.85 -15.24 -35.09
N ILE A 876 -16.31 -14.15 -34.44
CA ILE A 876 -15.43 -13.08 -33.96
C ILE A 876 -14.39 -13.62 -32.98
N ALA A 877 -14.81 -14.43 -32.00
CA ALA A 877 -13.91 -15.02 -31.02
C ALA A 877 -12.85 -15.93 -31.67
N LYS A 878 -13.23 -16.72 -32.69
CA LYS A 878 -12.28 -17.56 -33.43
C LYS A 878 -11.30 -16.75 -34.29
N LEU A 879 -11.73 -15.62 -34.84
CA LEU A 879 -10.88 -14.69 -35.60
C LEU A 879 -9.88 -13.98 -34.69
N ASP A 880 -10.29 -13.48 -33.52
CA ASP A 880 -9.43 -12.73 -32.59
C ASP A 880 -8.37 -13.63 -31.90
N ASP A 881 -8.65 -14.93 -31.73
CA ASP A 881 -7.70 -15.91 -31.16
C ASP A 881 -6.61 -16.36 -32.15
N GLY A 882 -6.67 -15.94 -33.43
CA GLY A 882 -5.69 -16.28 -34.46
C GLY A 882 -5.65 -17.77 -34.85
N LYS A 883 -6.65 -18.56 -34.43
CA LYS A 883 -6.70 -20.03 -34.63
C LYS A 883 -7.25 -20.46 -36.00
N LEU A 884 -7.63 -19.51 -36.86
CA LEU A 884 -8.15 -19.78 -38.21
C LEU A 884 -7.05 -19.54 -39.25
N THR A 885 -6.66 -20.60 -39.95
CA THR A 885 -5.74 -20.53 -41.10
C THR A 885 -6.56 -20.59 -42.40
N PRO A 886 -6.64 -19.51 -43.20
CA PRO A 886 -7.39 -19.52 -44.46
C PRO A 886 -6.74 -20.43 -45.50
N ASP A 887 -7.56 -21.17 -46.27
CA ASP A 887 -7.09 -22.03 -47.36
C ASP A 887 -7.12 -21.24 -48.67
N VAL A 888 -6.05 -20.46 -48.90
CA VAL A 888 -5.94 -19.54 -50.03
C VAL A 888 -5.56 -20.30 -51.30
N GLN A 889 -6.49 -20.35 -52.25
CA GLN A 889 -6.32 -21.05 -53.53
C GLN A 889 -6.83 -20.22 -54.72
N ALA A 890 -6.58 -20.68 -55.94
CA ALA A 890 -7.10 -20.04 -57.15
C ALA A 890 -8.61 -20.31 -57.31
N VAL A 891 -9.44 -19.28 -57.18
CA VAL A 891 -10.90 -19.36 -57.21
C VAL A 891 -11.46 -18.68 -58.46
N SER A 892 -12.41 -19.35 -59.14
CA SER A 892 -13.18 -18.77 -60.24
C SER A 892 -14.26 -17.82 -59.72
N LEU A 893 -14.16 -16.54 -60.07
CA LEU A 893 -15.18 -15.57 -59.67
C LEU A 893 -16.49 -15.73 -60.43
N GLN A 894 -16.47 -16.32 -61.62
CA GLN A 894 -17.69 -16.51 -62.41
C GLN A 894 -18.71 -17.37 -61.67
N GLU A 895 -18.27 -18.50 -61.10
CA GLU A 895 -19.13 -19.42 -60.36
C GLU A 895 -19.61 -18.82 -59.04
N LEU A 896 -18.73 -18.11 -58.33
CA LEU A 896 -19.08 -17.47 -57.07
C LEU A 896 -20.11 -16.35 -57.26
N LEU A 897 -19.90 -15.49 -58.26
CA LEU A 897 -20.80 -14.37 -58.55
C LEU A 897 -22.12 -14.84 -59.14
N SER A 898 -22.16 -15.94 -59.92
CA SER A 898 -23.42 -16.49 -60.43
C SER A 898 -24.28 -17.07 -59.31
N GLN A 899 -23.68 -17.81 -58.36
CA GLN A 899 -24.40 -18.31 -57.19
C GLN A 899 -24.99 -17.18 -56.33
N LEU A 900 -24.23 -16.10 -56.12
CA LEU A 900 -24.72 -14.91 -55.41
C LEU A 900 -25.78 -14.15 -56.22
N ALA A 901 -25.67 -14.15 -57.56
CA ALA A 901 -26.67 -13.55 -58.44
C ALA A 901 -28.03 -14.22 -58.27
N ASP A 902 -28.06 -15.56 -58.25
CA ASP A 902 -29.28 -16.34 -58.09
C ASP A 902 -29.89 -16.17 -56.69
N GLU A 903 -29.05 -16.24 -55.64
CA GLU A 903 -29.47 -16.14 -54.24
C GLU A 903 -30.08 -14.75 -53.93
N PHE A 904 -29.38 -13.67 -54.30
CA PHE A 904 -29.82 -12.31 -53.98
C PHE A 904 -30.72 -11.68 -55.04
N GLY A 905 -30.78 -12.23 -56.25
CA GLY A 905 -31.74 -11.84 -57.28
C GLY A 905 -33.18 -12.06 -56.84
N LEU A 906 -33.47 -13.21 -56.25
CA LEU A 906 -34.80 -13.51 -55.71
C LEU A 906 -35.17 -12.56 -54.56
N LEU A 907 -34.23 -12.31 -53.64
CA LEU A 907 -34.44 -11.40 -52.51
C LEU A 907 -34.65 -9.94 -52.94
N ALA A 908 -33.89 -9.48 -53.93
CA ALA A 908 -34.06 -8.15 -54.50
C ALA A 908 -35.41 -8.03 -55.22
N GLN A 909 -35.83 -9.05 -55.97
CA GLN A 909 -37.12 -9.09 -56.66
C GLN A 909 -38.31 -9.07 -55.67
N GLN A 910 -38.24 -9.82 -54.56
CA GLN A 910 -39.26 -9.78 -53.50
C GLN A 910 -39.42 -8.40 -52.87
N LYS A 911 -38.34 -7.59 -52.85
CA LYS A 911 -38.37 -6.19 -52.39
C LYS A 911 -38.61 -5.16 -53.49
N GLY A 912 -38.79 -5.58 -54.75
CA GLY A 912 -38.98 -4.67 -55.88
C GLY A 912 -37.73 -3.88 -56.29
N LEU A 913 -36.53 -4.36 -55.96
CA LEU A 913 -35.25 -3.74 -56.30
C LEU A 913 -34.69 -4.31 -57.62
N GLN A 914 -34.04 -3.48 -58.43
CA GLN A 914 -33.31 -3.96 -59.61
C GLN A 914 -31.89 -4.39 -59.22
N PHE A 915 -31.62 -5.70 -59.22
CA PHE A 915 -30.28 -6.24 -58.99
C PHE A 915 -29.61 -6.60 -60.31
N THR A 916 -28.42 -6.05 -60.57
CA THR A 916 -27.63 -6.35 -61.77
C THR A 916 -26.28 -6.89 -61.36
N VAL A 917 -25.89 -8.04 -61.91
CA VAL A 917 -24.55 -8.61 -61.75
C VAL A 917 -23.82 -8.51 -63.08
N ARG A 918 -22.62 -7.92 -63.09
CA ARG A 918 -21.73 -7.94 -64.26
C ARG A 918 -20.83 -9.18 -64.16
N PRO A 919 -21.00 -10.18 -65.05
CA PRO A 919 -20.19 -11.39 -64.99
C PRO A 919 -18.72 -11.05 -65.23
N ALA A 920 -17.84 -11.72 -64.49
CA ALA A 920 -16.40 -11.52 -64.56
C ALA A 920 -15.70 -12.88 -64.54
N ASP A 921 -15.08 -13.26 -65.67
CA ASP A 921 -14.30 -14.50 -65.81
C ASP A 921 -12.84 -14.23 -65.40
N TYR A 922 -12.62 -14.03 -64.09
CA TYR A 922 -11.29 -13.86 -63.51
C TYR A 922 -11.02 -14.94 -62.47
N MET A 923 -9.77 -15.40 -62.42
CA MET A 923 -9.24 -16.22 -61.34
C MET A 923 -8.55 -15.31 -60.32
N VAL A 924 -8.86 -15.50 -59.04
CA VAL A 924 -8.25 -14.73 -57.94
C VAL A 924 -7.70 -15.66 -56.88
N ASN A 925 -6.63 -15.24 -56.18
CA ASN A 925 -6.05 -16.03 -55.11
C ASN A 925 -6.70 -15.67 -53.77
N THR A 926 -7.57 -16.55 -53.26
CA THR A 926 -8.35 -16.30 -52.04
C THR A 926 -8.95 -17.60 -51.50
N ASP A 927 -9.47 -17.56 -50.27
CA ASP A 927 -10.39 -18.59 -49.78
C ASP A 927 -11.82 -18.30 -50.29
N ALA A 928 -12.42 -19.24 -51.01
CA ALA A 928 -13.75 -19.09 -51.60
C ALA A 928 -14.85 -18.90 -50.54
N THR A 929 -14.71 -19.53 -49.37
CA THR A 929 -15.71 -19.52 -48.31
C THR A 929 -15.78 -18.15 -47.64
N TYR A 930 -14.61 -17.61 -47.26
CA TYR A 930 -14.55 -16.28 -46.65
C TYR A 930 -14.89 -15.17 -47.65
N LEU A 931 -14.44 -15.27 -48.90
CA LEU A 931 -14.82 -14.29 -49.92
C LEU A 931 -16.34 -14.29 -50.18
N ARG A 932 -16.97 -15.47 -50.27
CA ARG A 932 -18.43 -15.58 -50.40
C ARG A 932 -19.14 -14.86 -49.25
N ARG A 933 -18.70 -15.12 -48.02
CA ARG A 933 -19.28 -14.51 -46.81
C ARG A 933 -19.13 -12.99 -46.77
N ILE A 934 -17.97 -12.48 -47.20
CA ILE A 934 -17.75 -11.03 -47.32
C ILE A 934 -18.78 -10.41 -48.27
N LEU A 935 -18.93 -10.99 -49.46
CA LEU A 935 -19.86 -10.49 -50.47
C LEU A 935 -21.33 -10.65 -50.04
N GLN A 936 -21.69 -11.76 -49.38
CA GLN A 936 -23.02 -11.97 -48.81
C GLN A 936 -23.39 -10.88 -47.81
N ASN A 937 -22.47 -10.51 -46.91
CA ASN A 937 -22.71 -9.44 -45.93
C ASN A 937 -22.85 -8.07 -46.59
N MET A 938 -22.03 -7.77 -47.60
CA MET A 938 -22.13 -6.50 -48.36
C MET A 938 -23.45 -6.43 -49.15
N LEU A 939 -23.85 -7.50 -49.84
CA LEU A 939 -25.09 -7.58 -50.62
C LEU A 939 -26.33 -7.57 -49.75
N SER A 940 -26.33 -8.31 -48.64
CA SER A 940 -27.41 -8.32 -47.66
C SER A 940 -27.63 -6.91 -47.10
N ASN A 941 -26.57 -6.18 -46.77
CA ASN A 941 -26.67 -4.78 -46.34
C ASN A 941 -27.21 -3.86 -47.46
N ALA A 942 -26.74 -4.01 -48.70
CA ALA A 942 -27.24 -3.23 -49.83
C ALA A 942 -28.76 -3.43 -50.04
N ILE A 943 -29.25 -4.67 -50.02
CA ILE A 943 -30.68 -5.01 -50.17
C ILE A 943 -31.50 -4.61 -48.94
N LYS A 944 -30.88 -4.61 -47.77
CA LYS A 944 -31.55 -4.20 -46.52
C LYS A 944 -31.82 -2.70 -46.48
N TYR A 945 -30.84 -1.88 -46.83
CA TYR A 945 -30.92 -0.42 -46.68
C TYR A 945 -31.45 0.30 -47.93
N THR A 946 -31.39 -0.32 -49.11
CA THR A 946 -32.04 0.22 -50.31
C THR A 946 -33.54 -0.08 -50.27
N LYS A 947 -34.38 0.94 -50.07
CA LYS A 947 -35.85 0.77 -50.07
C LYS A 947 -36.43 0.68 -51.47
N GLN A 948 -35.94 1.52 -52.38
CA GLN A 948 -36.31 1.58 -53.80
C GLN A 948 -35.07 1.95 -54.59
N GLY A 949 -34.86 1.34 -55.76
CA GLY A 949 -33.71 1.64 -56.60
C GLY A 949 -33.03 0.39 -57.14
N ARG A 950 -31.71 0.48 -57.31
CA ARG A 950 -30.88 -0.53 -57.96
C ARG A 950 -29.66 -0.88 -57.12
N ILE A 951 -29.20 -2.12 -57.27
CA ILE A 951 -27.98 -2.65 -56.67
C ILE A 951 -27.15 -3.27 -57.79
N LEU A 952 -25.87 -2.93 -57.85
CA LEU A 952 -24.94 -3.42 -58.87
C LEU A 952 -23.77 -4.14 -58.19
N LEU A 953 -23.58 -5.40 -58.55
CA LEU A 953 -22.39 -6.18 -58.23
C LEU A 953 -21.51 -6.29 -59.48
N GLY A 954 -20.26 -5.84 -59.39
CA GLY A 954 -19.35 -5.89 -60.54
C GLY A 954 -17.89 -5.91 -60.15
N CYS A 955 -17.04 -6.33 -61.09
CA CYS A 955 -15.60 -6.41 -60.89
C CYS A 955 -14.88 -5.41 -61.80
N ARG A 956 -13.81 -4.79 -61.30
CA ARG A 956 -12.97 -3.86 -62.04
C ARG A 956 -11.49 -4.20 -61.86
N LYS A 957 -10.81 -4.52 -62.95
CA LYS A 957 -9.35 -4.74 -62.95
C LYS A 957 -8.61 -3.41 -62.79
N ARG A 958 -7.63 -3.36 -61.89
CA ARG A 958 -6.68 -2.25 -61.70
C ARG A 958 -5.27 -2.83 -61.51
N GLY A 959 -4.49 -2.89 -62.59
CA GLY A 959 -3.17 -3.50 -62.59
C GLY A 959 -3.23 -5.01 -62.27
N GLU A 960 -2.43 -5.44 -61.31
CA GLU A 960 -2.37 -6.82 -60.77
C GLU A 960 -3.49 -7.13 -59.74
N GLN A 961 -4.37 -6.16 -59.45
CA GLN A 961 -5.46 -6.33 -58.50
C GLN A 961 -6.84 -6.24 -59.18
N LEU A 962 -7.79 -7.01 -58.66
CA LEU A 962 -9.19 -6.99 -59.04
C LEU A 962 -10.01 -6.40 -57.90
N LEU A 963 -10.76 -5.34 -58.18
CA LEU A 963 -11.71 -4.75 -57.24
C LEU A 963 -13.10 -5.33 -57.49
N ILE A 964 -13.64 -6.06 -56.52
CA ILE A 964 -15.07 -6.41 -56.51
C ILE A 964 -15.81 -5.27 -55.82
N GLN A 965 -16.85 -4.74 -56.46
CA GLN A 965 -17.61 -3.59 -55.98
C GLN A 965 -19.10 -3.91 -55.88
N VAL A 966 -19.69 -3.54 -54.75
CA VAL A 966 -21.13 -3.56 -54.50
C VAL A 966 -21.58 -2.11 -54.40
N TRP A 967 -22.42 -1.70 -55.36
CA TRP A 967 -23.03 -0.39 -55.40
C TRP A 967 -24.50 -0.49 -54.99
N ASP A 968 -24.94 0.38 -54.09
CA ASP A 968 -26.32 0.53 -53.68
C ASP A 968 -26.79 1.97 -53.91
N SER A 969 -28.09 2.14 -54.11
CA SER A 969 -28.77 3.45 -54.22
C SER A 969 -29.56 3.79 -52.95
N GLY A 970 -29.09 3.29 -51.81
CA GLY A 970 -29.70 3.52 -50.51
C GLY A 970 -29.46 4.93 -49.98
N PRO A 971 -29.70 5.18 -48.67
CA PRO A 971 -29.65 6.51 -48.07
C PRO A 971 -28.25 7.14 -48.03
N GLY A 972 -27.20 6.41 -48.38
CA GLY A 972 -25.81 6.84 -48.19
C GLY A 972 -25.41 6.93 -46.71
N ILE A 973 -24.13 7.19 -46.47
CA ILE A 973 -23.47 7.21 -45.16
C ILE A 973 -22.73 8.55 -45.05
N ALA A 974 -22.92 9.24 -43.92
CA ALA A 974 -22.26 10.52 -43.67
C ALA A 974 -20.76 10.33 -43.41
N GLU A 975 -19.96 11.35 -43.73
CA GLU A 975 -18.50 11.31 -43.59
C GLU A 975 -17.99 10.94 -42.18
N PRO A 976 -18.60 11.42 -41.07
CA PRO A 976 -18.20 11.01 -39.72
C PRO A 976 -18.46 9.52 -39.41
N ASP A 977 -19.39 8.90 -40.14
CA ASP A 977 -19.81 7.52 -39.90
C ASP A 977 -19.00 6.51 -40.74
N LEU A 978 -18.35 6.93 -41.83
CA LEU A 978 -17.66 6.04 -42.77
C LEU A 978 -16.56 5.18 -42.13
N LEU A 979 -15.89 5.68 -41.10
CA LEU A 979 -14.90 4.91 -40.35
C LEU A 979 -15.55 4.05 -39.26
N ARG A 980 -16.65 4.54 -38.68
CA ARG A 980 -17.32 3.92 -37.53
C ARG A 980 -18.23 2.76 -37.92
N ILE A 981 -18.70 2.67 -39.17
CA ILE A 981 -19.52 1.53 -39.64
C ILE A 981 -18.81 0.18 -39.56
N PHE A 982 -17.47 0.16 -39.42
CA PHE A 982 -16.68 -1.06 -39.22
C PHE A 982 -16.42 -1.37 -37.73
N GLU A 983 -16.84 -0.49 -36.81
CA GLU A 983 -16.81 -0.75 -35.37
C GLU A 983 -17.92 -1.72 -34.98
N ASP A 984 -17.64 -2.58 -34.00
CA ASP A 984 -18.61 -3.54 -33.51
C ASP A 984 -19.79 -2.83 -32.83
N PHE A 985 -21.01 -3.29 -33.13
CA PHE A 985 -22.26 -2.77 -32.57
C PHE A 985 -22.58 -1.31 -32.93
N TYR A 986 -21.83 -0.69 -33.86
CA TYR A 986 -22.14 0.65 -34.32
C TYR A 986 -23.34 0.66 -35.27
N ARG A 987 -24.30 1.55 -35.01
CA ARG A 987 -25.47 1.80 -35.87
C ARG A 987 -25.69 3.30 -36.00
N ILE A 988 -26.10 3.73 -37.19
CA ILE A 988 -26.44 5.13 -37.46
C ILE A 988 -27.86 5.38 -36.93
N ASP A 989 -28.03 6.35 -36.03
CA ASP A 989 -29.27 6.62 -35.27
C ASP A 989 -30.51 6.81 -36.18
N ALA A 990 -30.32 7.27 -37.42
CA ALA A 990 -31.39 7.48 -38.39
C ALA A 990 -32.07 6.18 -38.90
N THR A 991 -31.42 5.00 -38.78
CA THR A 991 -31.98 3.68 -39.16
C THR A 991 -32.33 2.80 -37.95
N ALA A 992 -32.22 3.32 -36.72
CA ALA A 992 -32.47 2.57 -35.49
C ALA A 992 -33.97 2.32 -35.19
N LYS A 993 -34.87 3.17 -35.68
CA LYS A 993 -36.32 2.98 -35.50
C LYS A 993 -36.88 1.99 -36.52
N GLY A 994 -36.83 0.70 -36.19
CA GLY A 994 -37.68 -0.33 -36.81
C GLY A 994 -37.02 -1.37 -37.72
N GLN A 995 -35.68 -1.44 -37.80
CA GLN A 995 -34.98 -2.50 -38.56
C GLN A 995 -34.13 -3.39 -37.65
N GLN A 996 -34.33 -4.72 -37.75
CA GLN A 996 -33.60 -5.74 -37.00
C GLN A 996 -32.16 -5.92 -37.53
N GLY A 997 -31.17 -5.98 -36.65
CA GLY A 997 -29.76 -6.27 -36.98
C GLY A 997 -28.78 -5.70 -35.95
N VAL A 998 -27.72 -6.44 -35.64
CA VAL A 998 -26.86 -6.19 -34.45
C VAL A 998 -25.65 -5.29 -34.72
N GLY A 999 -25.42 -4.90 -35.98
CA GLY A 999 -24.29 -4.01 -36.31
C GLY A 999 -22.92 -4.72 -36.27
N LEU A 1000 -22.89 -6.05 -36.38
CA LEU A 1000 -21.67 -6.85 -36.39
C LEU A 1000 -21.17 -7.20 -37.80
N GLY A 1001 -22.05 -7.19 -38.81
CA GLY A 1001 -21.75 -7.72 -40.14
C GLY A 1001 -20.56 -7.05 -40.83
N LEU A 1002 -20.46 -5.72 -40.81
CA LEU A 1002 -19.34 -5.00 -41.43
C LEU A 1002 -18.03 -5.10 -40.64
N GLY A 1003 -18.10 -5.20 -39.30
CA GLY A 1003 -16.94 -5.46 -38.45
C GLY A 1003 -16.31 -6.84 -38.71
N VAL A 1004 -17.14 -7.86 -38.93
CA VAL A 1004 -16.71 -9.20 -39.35
C VAL A 1004 -16.10 -9.17 -40.76
N VAL A 1005 -16.72 -8.47 -41.71
CA VAL A 1005 -16.18 -8.29 -43.07
C VAL A 1005 -14.78 -7.67 -43.03
N ASN A 1006 -14.56 -6.64 -42.22
CA ASN A 1006 -13.26 -5.99 -42.08
C ASN A 1006 -12.19 -6.95 -41.53
N ARG A 1007 -12.55 -7.78 -40.53
CA ARG A 1007 -11.63 -8.79 -39.98
C ARG A 1007 -11.29 -9.91 -40.96
N MET A 1008 -12.29 -10.45 -41.66
CA MET A 1008 -12.07 -11.47 -42.70
C MET A 1008 -11.21 -10.94 -43.85
N ALA A 1009 -11.47 -9.70 -44.28
CA ALA A 1009 -10.70 -9.02 -45.31
C ALA A 1009 -9.22 -8.84 -44.89
N LYS A 1010 -8.97 -8.39 -43.64
CA LYS A 1010 -7.62 -8.31 -43.06
C LYS A 1010 -6.93 -9.66 -42.95
N LEU A 1011 -7.64 -10.72 -42.53
CA LEU A 1011 -7.10 -12.08 -42.41
C LEU A 1011 -6.64 -12.62 -43.78
N LEU A 1012 -7.38 -12.32 -44.85
CA LEU A 1012 -7.04 -12.72 -46.20
C LEU A 1012 -5.99 -11.80 -46.88
N GLY A 1013 -5.64 -10.67 -46.26
CA GLY A 1013 -4.76 -9.67 -46.86
C GLY A 1013 -5.42 -8.83 -47.96
N HIS A 1014 -6.75 -8.80 -48.02
CA HIS A 1014 -7.54 -8.12 -49.06
C HIS A 1014 -8.08 -6.78 -48.54
N PRO A 1015 -7.59 -5.62 -49.01
CA PRO A 1015 -8.03 -4.33 -48.49
C PRO A 1015 -9.48 -4.00 -48.88
N LEU A 1016 -10.26 -3.52 -47.91
CA LEU A 1016 -11.65 -3.10 -48.05
C LEU A 1016 -11.73 -1.56 -48.06
N ASN A 1017 -12.49 -1.00 -49.00
CA ASN A 1017 -12.75 0.44 -49.13
C ASN A 1017 -14.23 0.74 -49.26
N VAL A 1018 -14.66 1.88 -48.73
CA VAL A 1018 -16.03 2.39 -48.85
C VAL A 1018 -16.02 3.82 -49.37
N GLN A 1019 -16.93 4.14 -50.27
CA GLN A 1019 -17.26 5.50 -50.68
C GLN A 1019 -18.77 5.65 -50.59
N SER A 1020 -19.25 6.74 -50.01
CA SER A 1020 -20.69 6.95 -49.89
C SER A 1020 -21.04 8.42 -50.09
N TRP A 1021 -22.24 8.64 -50.62
CA TRP A 1021 -22.79 9.95 -50.88
C TRP A 1021 -24.15 10.03 -50.19
N PRO A 1022 -24.30 10.81 -49.10
CA PRO A 1022 -25.57 10.97 -48.40
C PRO A 1022 -26.72 11.31 -49.37
N GLY A 1023 -27.80 10.54 -49.28
CA GLY A 1023 -28.99 10.65 -50.13
C GLY A 1023 -28.88 10.05 -51.53
N LYS A 1024 -27.71 9.55 -51.95
CA LYS A 1024 -27.48 8.99 -53.30
C LYS A 1024 -27.08 7.51 -53.32
N GLY A 1025 -26.48 6.99 -52.24
CA GLY A 1025 -26.09 5.60 -52.12
C GLY A 1025 -24.65 5.39 -51.68
N SER A 1026 -24.21 4.13 -51.61
CA SER A 1026 -22.85 3.76 -51.21
C SER A 1026 -22.22 2.75 -52.17
N MET A 1027 -20.90 2.73 -52.19
CA MET A 1027 -20.07 1.74 -52.86
C MET A 1027 -19.13 1.12 -51.84
N PHE A 1028 -19.22 -0.20 -51.68
CA PHE A 1028 -18.25 -0.99 -50.95
C PHE A 1028 -17.39 -1.79 -51.93
N SER A 1029 -16.08 -1.83 -51.71
CA SER A 1029 -15.14 -2.52 -52.60
C SER A 1029 -14.08 -3.30 -51.84
N ILE A 1030 -13.72 -4.49 -52.34
CA ILE A 1030 -12.64 -5.34 -51.83
C ILE A 1030 -11.62 -5.61 -52.95
N SER A 1031 -10.32 -5.51 -52.63
CA SER A 1031 -9.23 -5.76 -53.59
C SER A 1031 -8.65 -7.16 -53.44
N LEU A 1032 -8.51 -7.87 -54.56
CA LEU A 1032 -8.02 -9.25 -54.63
C LEU A 1032 -6.83 -9.33 -55.60
N PRO A 1033 -5.82 -10.17 -55.32
CA PRO A 1033 -4.75 -10.45 -56.28
C PRO A 1033 -5.29 -11.31 -57.44
N LEU A 1034 -5.03 -10.88 -58.69
CA LEU A 1034 -5.38 -11.63 -59.90
C LEU A 1034 -4.40 -12.79 -60.12
N VAL A 1035 -4.91 -13.92 -60.58
CA VAL A 1035 -4.10 -15.07 -61.00
C VAL A 1035 -4.21 -15.24 -62.51
N SER A 1036 -3.07 -15.37 -63.19
CA SER A 1036 -3.03 -15.70 -64.61
C SER A 1036 -3.62 -17.10 -64.84
N ALA A 1037 -4.68 -17.17 -65.64
CA ALA A 1037 -5.46 -18.38 -65.83
C ALA A 1037 -4.64 -19.50 -66.50
N THR A 1038 -4.36 -20.58 -65.78
CA THR A 1038 -3.97 -21.86 -66.39
C THR A 1038 -4.70 -23.02 -65.72
N MET A 1039 -5.52 -23.68 -66.54
CA MET A 1039 -6.19 -24.99 -66.42
C MET A 1039 -7.33 -25.20 -65.38
N ARG A 1040 -8.55 -25.26 -65.93
CA ARG A 1040 -9.76 -25.87 -65.37
C ARG A 1040 -9.64 -27.41 -65.41
N GLN A 1041 -10.00 -28.09 -64.33
CA GLN A 1041 -10.58 -29.44 -64.40
C GLN A 1041 -11.96 -29.41 -63.74
N SER A 1042 -13.00 -29.47 -64.57
CA SER A 1042 -14.39 -29.59 -64.16
C SER A 1042 -14.72 -31.05 -63.82
N LEU A 1043 -15.16 -31.31 -62.59
CA LEU A 1043 -15.90 -32.53 -62.25
C LEU A 1043 -17.40 -32.17 -62.14
N PRO A 1044 -18.31 -32.95 -62.75
CA PRO A 1044 -19.73 -32.62 -62.80
C PRO A 1044 -20.41 -32.82 -61.43
N LEU A 1045 -21.22 -31.83 -61.02
CA LEU A 1045 -22.10 -31.90 -59.85
C LEU A 1045 -23.37 -32.73 -60.18
N PRO A 1046 -23.79 -33.69 -59.32
CA PRO A 1046 -25.11 -34.30 -59.42
C PRO A 1046 -26.22 -33.31 -59.07
N GLY A 1047 -27.30 -33.33 -59.85
CA GLY A 1047 -28.42 -32.40 -59.79
C GLY A 1047 -29.28 -32.44 -58.52
N HIS A 1048 -29.94 -31.32 -58.27
CA HIS A 1048 -30.91 -31.11 -57.19
C HIS A 1048 -32.08 -32.10 -57.31
N SER A 1049 -32.25 -32.99 -56.32
CA SER A 1049 -33.45 -33.83 -56.21
C SER A 1049 -34.43 -33.23 -55.21
N ALA A 1050 -35.68 -33.11 -55.65
CA ALA A 1050 -36.81 -32.56 -54.91
C ALA A 1050 -37.19 -33.42 -53.70
N GLN A 1051 -37.69 -32.74 -52.67
CA GLN A 1051 -38.14 -33.25 -51.38
C GLN A 1051 -39.16 -34.40 -51.53
N ARG A 1052 -38.85 -35.60 -51.00
CA ARG A 1052 -39.80 -36.71 -50.83
C ARG A 1052 -39.84 -37.20 -49.36
N PRO A 1053 -40.95 -37.79 -48.88
CA PRO A 1053 -41.04 -38.40 -47.55
C PRO A 1053 -40.12 -39.64 -47.42
N VAL A 1054 -39.62 -39.92 -46.23
CA VAL A 1054 -38.73 -41.06 -45.93
C VAL A 1054 -39.44 -42.09 -45.03
N PRO A 1055 -40.47 -42.82 -45.49
CA PRO A 1055 -41.05 -43.90 -44.69
C PRO A 1055 -40.19 -45.17 -44.76
N GLY A 1056 -40.10 -45.91 -43.65
CA GLY A 1056 -39.59 -47.30 -43.60
C GLY A 1056 -38.12 -47.52 -43.20
N LEU A 1057 -37.52 -46.66 -42.38
CA LEU A 1057 -36.20 -46.90 -41.75
C LEU A 1057 -36.37 -47.28 -40.28
N SER A 1058 -35.51 -48.16 -39.75
CA SER A 1058 -35.34 -48.36 -38.30
C SER A 1058 -34.16 -47.52 -37.79
N VAL A 1059 -34.39 -46.72 -36.74
CA VAL A 1059 -33.40 -45.77 -36.23
C VAL A 1059 -33.17 -45.99 -34.74
N VAL A 1060 -31.92 -46.22 -34.34
CA VAL A 1060 -31.52 -46.27 -32.93
C VAL A 1060 -30.76 -45.00 -32.59
N CYS A 1061 -31.09 -44.38 -31.46
CA CYS A 1061 -30.46 -43.14 -31.00
C CYS A 1061 -29.88 -43.34 -29.60
N ILE A 1062 -28.66 -42.85 -29.37
CA ILE A 1062 -28.05 -42.77 -28.04
C ILE A 1062 -27.52 -41.36 -27.78
N ASP A 1063 -27.95 -40.76 -26.67
CA ASP A 1063 -27.57 -39.43 -26.20
C ASP A 1063 -27.78 -39.42 -24.66
N ASP A 1064 -26.91 -38.77 -23.90
CA ASP A 1064 -27.01 -38.72 -22.44
C ASP A 1064 -28.11 -37.75 -21.95
N ASP A 1065 -28.58 -36.86 -22.83
CA ASP A 1065 -29.64 -35.90 -22.55
C ASP A 1065 -31.03 -36.41 -23.01
N ALA A 1066 -31.89 -36.68 -22.03
CA ALA A 1066 -33.24 -37.16 -22.27
C ALA A 1066 -34.16 -36.17 -23.00
N ALA A 1067 -33.91 -34.86 -22.87
CA ALA A 1067 -34.69 -33.86 -23.60
C ALA A 1067 -34.38 -33.91 -25.11
N ASN A 1068 -33.11 -34.12 -25.48
CA ASN A 1068 -32.69 -34.24 -26.87
C ASN A 1068 -33.27 -35.48 -27.54
N LEU A 1069 -33.24 -36.63 -26.85
CA LEU A 1069 -33.84 -37.88 -27.36
C LEU A 1069 -35.35 -37.75 -27.54
N ALA A 1070 -36.05 -37.12 -26.58
CA ALA A 1070 -37.49 -36.89 -26.70
C ALA A 1070 -37.84 -36.01 -27.90
N ALA A 1071 -37.10 -34.91 -28.10
CA ALA A 1071 -37.28 -34.02 -29.24
C ALA A 1071 -36.98 -34.72 -30.58
N LEU A 1072 -35.89 -35.49 -30.63
CA LEU A 1072 -35.48 -36.22 -31.82
C LEU A 1072 -36.50 -37.32 -32.17
N LYS A 1073 -37.05 -38.02 -31.18
CA LYS A 1073 -38.11 -39.02 -31.37
C LYS A 1073 -39.37 -38.40 -31.97
N VAL A 1074 -39.84 -37.27 -31.45
CA VAL A 1074 -40.99 -36.54 -32.01
C VAL A 1074 -40.75 -36.14 -33.45
N LEU A 1075 -39.54 -35.62 -33.75
CA LEU A 1075 -39.17 -35.17 -35.09
C LEU A 1075 -39.07 -36.33 -36.11
N LEU A 1076 -38.50 -37.48 -35.71
CA LEU A 1076 -38.45 -38.68 -36.56
C LEU A 1076 -39.85 -39.26 -36.79
N GLN A 1077 -40.72 -39.26 -35.77
CA GLN A 1077 -42.12 -39.67 -35.90
C GLN A 1077 -42.91 -38.76 -36.85
N GLN A 1078 -42.70 -37.45 -36.82
CA GLN A 1078 -43.28 -36.51 -37.78
C GLN A 1078 -42.87 -36.81 -39.23
N TRP A 1079 -41.69 -37.41 -39.43
CA TRP A 1079 -41.22 -37.85 -40.75
C TRP A 1079 -41.68 -39.27 -41.15
N GLN A 1080 -42.61 -39.86 -40.39
CA GLN A 1080 -43.17 -41.19 -40.60
C GLN A 1080 -42.15 -42.34 -40.39
N ILE A 1081 -41.14 -42.12 -39.54
CA ILE A 1081 -40.23 -43.16 -39.05
C ILE A 1081 -40.80 -43.65 -37.72
N THR A 1082 -41.47 -44.80 -37.74
CA THR A 1082 -42.17 -45.36 -36.56
C THR A 1082 -41.31 -46.27 -35.71
N ASP A 1083 -40.25 -46.84 -36.27
CA ASP A 1083 -39.34 -47.77 -35.59
C ASP A 1083 -38.12 -47.01 -35.05
N VAL A 1084 -38.30 -46.34 -33.91
CA VAL A 1084 -37.26 -45.52 -33.25
C VAL A 1084 -37.05 -45.99 -31.81
N ALA A 1085 -35.84 -46.47 -31.51
CA ALA A 1085 -35.42 -46.82 -30.15
C ALA A 1085 -34.39 -45.81 -29.62
N CYS A 1086 -34.50 -45.42 -28.35
CA CYS A 1086 -33.64 -44.42 -27.72
C CYS A 1086 -33.04 -44.96 -26.43
N PHE A 1087 -31.74 -44.75 -26.23
CA PHE A 1087 -30.97 -45.24 -25.08
C PHE A 1087 -30.17 -44.10 -24.45
N TYR A 1088 -29.98 -44.15 -23.13
CA TYR A 1088 -29.27 -43.11 -22.35
C TYR A 1088 -27.86 -43.54 -21.93
N ASP A 1089 -27.60 -44.85 -21.92
CA ASP A 1089 -26.37 -45.47 -21.46
C ASP A 1089 -25.93 -46.58 -22.44
N ASP A 1090 -24.63 -46.87 -22.43
CA ASP A 1090 -24.04 -47.83 -23.36
C ASP A 1090 -24.41 -49.28 -23.04
N ASP A 1091 -24.59 -49.63 -21.77
CA ASP A 1091 -24.98 -50.97 -21.33
C ASP A 1091 -26.35 -51.37 -21.89
N SER A 1092 -27.35 -50.48 -21.78
CA SER A 1092 -28.70 -50.69 -22.32
C SER A 1092 -28.71 -50.82 -23.84
N LEU A 1093 -27.88 -50.03 -24.55
CA LEU A 1093 -27.74 -50.15 -26.00
C LEU A 1093 -27.09 -51.50 -26.38
N MET A 1094 -26.08 -51.94 -25.64
CA MET A 1094 -25.39 -53.21 -25.90
C MET A 1094 -26.28 -54.42 -25.62
N ASP A 1095 -27.10 -54.39 -24.57
CA ASP A 1095 -28.09 -55.45 -24.29
C ASP A 1095 -29.19 -55.50 -25.35
N TYR A 1096 -29.65 -54.33 -25.82
CA TYR A 1096 -30.54 -54.26 -26.97
C TYR A 1096 -29.87 -54.83 -28.24
N ALA A 1097 -28.60 -54.52 -28.47
CA ALA A 1097 -27.86 -54.99 -29.64
C ALA A 1097 -27.65 -56.51 -29.68
N ARG A 1098 -27.56 -57.16 -28.52
CA ARG A 1098 -27.48 -58.63 -28.43
C ARG A 1098 -28.80 -59.33 -28.70
N THR A 1099 -29.93 -58.66 -28.45
CA THR A 1099 -31.27 -59.26 -28.49
C THR A 1099 -32.07 -58.90 -29.74
N HIS A 1100 -31.68 -57.87 -30.47
CA HIS A 1100 -32.39 -57.34 -31.65
C HIS A 1100 -31.46 -57.24 -32.88
N PRO A 1101 -31.99 -57.35 -34.11
CA PRO A 1101 -31.20 -57.16 -35.32
C PRO A 1101 -30.71 -55.72 -35.49
N ALA A 1102 -29.68 -55.53 -36.31
CA ALA A 1102 -29.08 -54.22 -36.56
C ALA A 1102 -30.10 -53.21 -37.12
N PRO A 1103 -30.13 -51.96 -36.61
CA PRO A 1103 -30.97 -50.91 -37.17
C PRO A 1103 -30.42 -50.42 -38.51
N ASP A 1104 -31.27 -49.76 -39.29
CA ASP A 1104 -30.82 -49.15 -40.55
C ASP A 1104 -29.87 -47.98 -40.32
N VAL A 1105 -30.12 -47.20 -39.26
CA VAL A 1105 -29.30 -46.04 -38.88
C VAL A 1105 -29.10 -46.00 -37.37
N LEU A 1106 -27.86 -45.82 -36.94
CA LEU A 1106 -27.48 -45.59 -35.55
C LEU A 1106 -27.00 -44.14 -35.36
N LEU A 1107 -27.77 -43.33 -34.63
CA LEU A 1107 -27.43 -41.97 -34.23
C LEU A 1107 -26.72 -42.00 -32.88
N ILE A 1108 -25.46 -41.55 -32.83
CA ILE A 1108 -24.60 -41.66 -31.65
C ILE A 1108 -24.09 -40.29 -31.27
N ASP A 1109 -24.34 -39.85 -30.04
CA ASP A 1109 -23.64 -38.69 -29.51
C ASP A 1109 -22.18 -39.03 -29.18
N TYR A 1110 -21.27 -38.11 -29.44
CA TYR A 1110 -19.85 -38.32 -29.19
C TYR A 1110 -19.52 -38.35 -27.70
N GLN A 1111 -20.24 -37.56 -26.88
CA GLN A 1111 -19.96 -37.42 -25.46
C GLN A 1111 -21.03 -38.17 -24.64
N LEU A 1112 -20.74 -39.42 -24.26
CA LEU A 1112 -21.67 -40.26 -23.51
C LEU A 1112 -21.14 -40.40 -22.06
N GLY A 1113 -21.37 -39.38 -21.24
CA GLY A 1113 -20.89 -39.32 -19.85
C GLY A 1113 -19.40 -38.97 -19.69
N GLN A 1114 -18.82 -39.28 -18.51
CA GLN A 1114 -17.49 -38.78 -18.13
C GLN A 1114 -16.30 -39.54 -18.72
N GLN A 1115 -16.47 -40.78 -19.21
CA GLN A 1115 -15.34 -41.62 -19.66
C GLN A 1115 -15.57 -42.38 -20.98
N LEU A 1116 -16.73 -42.26 -21.62
CA LEU A 1116 -17.05 -43.02 -22.84
C LEU A 1116 -17.18 -42.10 -24.06
N ASP A 1117 -16.45 -42.43 -25.12
CA ASP A 1117 -16.54 -41.75 -26.41
C ASP A 1117 -17.43 -42.52 -27.40
N GLY A 1118 -18.30 -41.80 -28.11
CA GLY A 1118 -19.26 -42.39 -29.06
C GLY A 1118 -18.59 -43.18 -30.21
N LEU A 1119 -17.33 -42.87 -30.54
CA LEU A 1119 -16.54 -43.63 -31.52
C LEU A 1119 -16.15 -45.02 -31.01
N SER A 1120 -15.67 -45.14 -29.76
CA SER A 1120 -15.40 -46.46 -29.18
C SER A 1120 -16.67 -47.28 -29.00
N LEU A 1121 -17.78 -46.63 -28.63
CA LEU A 1121 -19.07 -47.30 -28.54
C LEU A 1121 -19.52 -47.83 -29.91
N TYR A 1122 -19.40 -47.04 -30.98
CA TYR A 1122 -19.69 -47.52 -32.33
C TYR A 1122 -18.87 -48.75 -32.70
N ASN A 1123 -17.57 -48.76 -32.39
CA ASN A 1123 -16.71 -49.92 -32.66
C ASN A 1123 -17.13 -51.16 -31.85
N ARG A 1124 -17.57 -51.00 -30.60
CA ARG A 1124 -18.12 -52.10 -29.78
C ARG A 1124 -19.43 -52.64 -30.37
N VAL A 1125 -20.34 -51.76 -30.77
CA VAL A 1125 -21.64 -52.13 -31.36
C VAL A 1125 -21.45 -52.81 -32.71
N LYS A 1126 -20.49 -52.33 -33.53
CA LYS A 1126 -20.14 -52.90 -34.83
C LYS A 1126 -19.69 -54.36 -34.74
N LEU A 1127 -19.07 -54.78 -33.63
CA LEU A 1127 -18.72 -56.20 -33.41
C LEU A 1127 -19.95 -57.10 -33.24
N VAL A 1128 -21.08 -56.56 -32.75
CA VAL A 1128 -22.31 -57.32 -32.50
C VAL A 1128 -23.24 -57.27 -33.72
N TRP A 1129 -23.50 -56.08 -34.26
CA TRP A 1129 -24.42 -55.86 -35.38
C TRP A 1129 -23.78 -55.95 -36.77
N GLY A 1130 -22.46 -56.06 -36.87
CA GLY A 1130 -21.75 -56.06 -38.14
C GLY A 1130 -21.80 -54.70 -38.82
N ALA A 1131 -22.23 -54.66 -40.10
CA ALA A 1131 -22.26 -53.44 -40.90
C ALA A 1131 -23.51 -52.57 -40.63
N VAL A 1132 -23.50 -51.81 -39.53
CA VAL A 1132 -24.52 -50.79 -39.24
C VAL A 1132 -24.06 -49.42 -39.73
N HIS A 1133 -24.96 -48.64 -40.35
CA HIS A 1133 -24.64 -47.26 -40.75
C HIS A 1133 -24.81 -46.32 -39.56
N GLY A 1134 -23.75 -45.63 -39.17
CA GLY A 1134 -23.80 -44.69 -38.05
C GLY A 1134 -23.66 -43.22 -38.45
N ILE A 1135 -24.31 -42.36 -37.68
CA ILE A 1135 -24.18 -40.90 -37.73
C ILE A 1135 -23.68 -40.44 -36.36
N LEU A 1136 -22.45 -39.94 -36.31
CA LEU A 1136 -21.87 -39.33 -35.12
C LEU A 1136 -22.36 -37.88 -35.00
N VAL A 1137 -22.92 -37.55 -33.86
CA VAL A 1137 -23.35 -36.21 -33.49
C VAL A 1137 -22.37 -35.65 -32.46
N SER A 1138 -21.91 -34.40 -32.58
CA SER A 1138 -20.99 -33.83 -31.58
C SER A 1138 -21.02 -32.30 -31.50
N ALA A 1139 -20.78 -31.76 -30.30
CA ALA A 1139 -20.42 -30.36 -30.05
C ALA A 1139 -18.92 -30.15 -29.74
N SER A 1140 -18.12 -31.23 -29.76
CA SER A 1140 -16.73 -31.21 -29.30
C SER A 1140 -15.84 -30.30 -30.19
N PRO A 1141 -14.96 -29.46 -29.58
CA PRO A 1141 -14.04 -28.61 -30.31
C PRO A 1141 -12.80 -29.36 -30.86
N GLU A 1142 -12.74 -30.69 -30.76
CA GLU A 1142 -11.59 -31.48 -31.18
C GLU A 1142 -11.36 -31.40 -32.70
N ALA A 1143 -10.18 -30.88 -33.10
CA ALA A 1143 -9.79 -30.76 -34.49
C ALA A 1143 -9.65 -32.15 -35.16
N GLY A 1144 -10.31 -32.34 -36.30
CA GLY A 1144 -10.24 -33.58 -37.09
C GLY A 1144 -11.24 -34.66 -36.70
N LEU A 1145 -12.15 -34.43 -35.74
CA LEU A 1145 -13.16 -35.42 -35.33
C LEU A 1145 -14.06 -35.88 -36.49
N ALA A 1146 -14.50 -34.96 -37.35
CA ALA A 1146 -15.27 -35.29 -38.55
C ALA A 1146 -14.49 -36.20 -39.53
N MET A 1147 -13.16 -36.03 -39.60
CA MET A 1147 -12.29 -36.86 -40.44
C MET A 1147 -12.10 -38.26 -39.82
N LYS A 1148 -11.92 -38.34 -38.49
CA LYS A 1148 -11.87 -39.61 -37.74
C LYS A 1148 -13.18 -40.41 -37.89
N ALA A 1149 -14.33 -39.75 -37.76
CA ALA A 1149 -15.64 -40.36 -37.97
C ALA A 1149 -15.76 -40.93 -39.39
N LYS A 1150 -15.38 -40.13 -40.41
CA LYS A 1150 -15.41 -40.56 -41.80
C LYS A 1150 -14.48 -41.76 -42.08
N GLN A 1151 -13.29 -41.80 -41.46
CA GLN A 1151 -12.37 -42.94 -41.56
C GLN A 1151 -12.96 -44.24 -40.99
N GLN A 1152 -13.82 -44.15 -39.98
CA GLN A 1152 -14.53 -45.30 -39.41
C GLN A 1152 -15.84 -45.65 -40.14
N GLY A 1153 -16.17 -44.92 -41.21
CA GLY A 1153 -17.39 -45.11 -42.01
C GLY A 1153 -18.63 -44.42 -41.44
N LEU A 1154 -18.49 -43.51 -40.48
CA LEU A 1154 -19.57 -42.73 -39.89
C LEU A 1154 -19.80 -41.42 -40.66
N MET A 1155 -21.05 -41.00 -40.79
CA MET A 1155 -21.38 -39.61 -41.14
C MET A 1155 -21.24 -38.72 -39.91
N PHE A 1156 -20.95 -37.44 -40.09
CA PHE A 1156 -20.79 -36.49 -38.99
C PHE A 1156 -21.83 -35.37 -39.06
N LEU A 1157 -22.50 -35.09 -37.95
CA LEU A 1157 -23.39 -33.93 -37.77
C LEU A 1157 -22.95 -33.12 -36.54
N ALA A 1158 -22.84 -31.80 -36.71
CA ALA A 1158 -22.55 -30.89 -35.60
C ALA A 1158 -23.81 -30.59 -34.78
N LYS A 1159 -23.70 -30.50 -33.45
CA LYS A 1159 -24.75 -29.94 -32.58
C LYS A 1159 -24.73 -28.40 -32.66
N PRO A 1160 -25.89 -27.70 -32.69
CA PRO A 1160 -27.25 -28.24 -32.69
C PRO A 1160 -27.62 -28.90 -34.04
N ILE A 1161 -28.31 -30.05 -33.97
CA ILE A 1161 -28.66 -30.83 -35.16
C ILE A 1161 -29.67 -30.04 -36.01
N LYS A 1162 -29.29 -29.70 -37.25
CA LYS A 1162 -30.21 -29.07 -38.20
C LYS A 1162 -31.13 -30.14 -38.82
N PRO A 1163 -32.48 -30.03 -38.71
CA PRO A 1163 -33.40 -31.03 -39.24
C PRO A 1163 -33.20 -31.34 -40.73
N ALA A 1164 -32.90 -30.34 -41.55
CA ALA A 1164 -32.64 -30.53 -42.98
C ALA A 1164 -31.39 -31.39 -43.24
N ALA A 1165 -30.33 -31.21 -42.45
CA ALA A 1165 -29.08 -31.97 -42.59
C ALA A 1165 -29.28 -33.43 -42.16
N LEU A 1166 -29.94 -33.65 -41.01
CA LEU A 1166 -30.28 -35.00 -40.55
C LEU A 1166 -31.15 -35.73 -41.58
N ARG A 1167 -32.16 -35.07 -42.13
CA ARG A 1167 -33.03 -35.66 -43.16
C ARG A 1167 -32.27 -35.99 -44.44
N ALA A 1168 -31.32 -35.15 -44.86
CA ALA A 1168 -30.49 -35.42 -46.02
C ALA A 1168 -29.60 -36.66 -45.79
N SER A 1169 -28.98 -36.78 -44.62
CA SER A 1169 -28.18 -37.95 -44.23
C SER A 1169 -29.02 -39.23 -44.20
N LEU A 1170 -30.19 -39.20 -43.57
CA LEU A 1170 -31.11 -40.34 -43.55
C LEU A 1170 -31.61 -40.72 -44.96
N SER A 1171 -31.89 -39.74 -45.81
CA SER A 1171 -32.28 -39.99 -47.20
C SER A 1171 -31.16 -40.63 -48.01
N HIS A 1172 -29.91 -40.19 -47.80
CA HIS A 1172 -28.74 -40.77 -48.46
C HIS A 1172 -28.49 -42.22 -48.02
N LEU A 1173 -28.59 -42.51 -46.71
CA LEU A 1173 -28.48 -43.86 -46.17
C LEU A 1173 -29.59 -44.79 -46.70
N LYS A 1174 -30.82 -44.29 -46.88
CA LYS A 1174 -31.90 -45.03 -47.54
C LYS A 1174 -31.58 -45.38 -48.99
N MET A 1175 -30.95 -44.47 -49.75
CA MET A 1175 -30.53 -44.77 -51.12
C MET A 1175 -29.47 -45.87 -51.14
N LEU A 1176 -28.52 -45.86 -50.20
CA LEU A 1176 -27.50 -46.91 -50.07
C LEU A 1176 -28.13 -48.28 -49.73
N LYS A 1177 -29.11 -48.33 -48.81
CA LYS A 1177 -29.87 -49.55 -48.52
C LYS A 1177 -30.59 -50.10 -49.75
N ARG A 1178 -31.20 -49.24 -50.58
CA ARG A 1178 -31.84 -49.63 -51.85
C ARG A 1178 -30.88 -50.10 -52.94
N ALA A 1179 -29.60 -49.74 -52.85
CA ALA A 1179 -28.58 -50.20 -53.80
C ALA A 1179 -27.93 -51.54 -53.38
N GLN A 1180 -28.11 -51.95 -52.11
CA GLN A 1180 -27.61 -53.20 -51.54
C GLN A 1180 -28.67 -54.32 -51.47
N GLN A 1181 -29.96 -53.96 -51.54
CA GLN A 1181 -31.09 -54.86 -51.80
C GLN A 1181 -31.28 -55.03 -53.31
#